data_AF-A0A1S6H243-F1
#
_entry.id   AF-A0A1S6H243-F1
#
_cell.length_a   1.000
_cell.length_b   1.000
_cell.length_c   1.000
_cell.angle_alpha   90.00
_cell.angle_beta   90.00
_cell.angle_gamma   90.00
#
_symmetry.space_group_name_H-M   'P 1'
#
loop_
_entity.id
_entity.type
_entity.pdbx_description
1 polymer ?
#
loop_
_entity_poly.entity_id
_entity_poly.type
_entity_poly.pdbx_seq_one_letter_code
_entity_poly.pdbx_strand_id
1 'polypeptide(L)'
;MRNKLLILTLVALTIIGVVIAQNQSLEEELASIEEELVNAGFDWLVNATIDENLDSSTIEVFTQNGNETLAVFEKINEEKFYKIYLTELNGTQDVFDLRINGSVEFDQILDPAPTMATVKINSTTNRSNESIKGYCKATDSDGDNLVYQYQWYNGSTVYFNGTLFKEGTISAGYYHTCGIRASDSRVLCWGDSEHGKLGDGQSSTDRTSPYLTTDSSAYLSVSARGAHTCGIRQSDRRVLCWGYSANGRLGDGQNGVDVLNPNLTTDSSAYSSVSAGGTDTCGIRQNDSRVLCWGNGDYGQLGDGSNATHNVLYPNVTTDNSSYSSISARQSHTCGIRQNDSRVLCWGQGQYGRLGDGSTSVHNVGNPNPTTDISPYISVSLGEYHTCGIRVNDSRVLCWGNGDYGQLGDGSTSAHSVSNPNVTTDSSSYSSMEVGYYHTCGIRVNDSRVLCWGNGTLGDGETTENLNPNVTTDNSSYSSISAGRLHTCGIRANDSRVLCWGESLYGRLGDGQSGVDVLNPNLTTDTSPYKKGFTQGEEVLVSILGNAYIKKGEIWKLGCRAYDFTTYSSWMNSTAMTILSSPPTMATVKINSTTNSSTENIKGYCNATDTDGDDLAYQYQWYNGSTVYFNGTLFKDGSISAGEFHTCGIRANDSRVLCWGDGDEGQLGDGSTAVHNNSNPNITTDSSAYSSVSAGSYHTCGIRQNDSRVLCWGRGNSGQLGDNGQIEKTNPTLTTDTSPYSSVSAGEDYTCGIRTNDSRVLCWGRSTEGQLGDGETTTRLVPTLTSDTSTYLRISAGEGTTCGIRANDSRVLCWGDGQYGSLGDGNTSLHNNLNPNLTTDTSAYSSVSVGGAHSCGIRANDSRVLCWGVGTYGRLGDGETTDNPNPNVTTDSFAYTKIIAGPFHTCGIRTNDSRVLCWGYGLYGQRGDGQTSNNQANPNVTTDSSAYANIELGRRHSCGIRANDSRVLCWGDGSYGTLGDGNTAAHNVANPNITTSSSPYKKGFSSSEEVLVSILGNAYLNVGENWSLGCRSYDFTDYSSWMNSSVLTIVPYEPSSGTGFFITNNAGGNVALFDKNGNFYLKGKKNSNQGTLNAPANSFVLQNSSGTTIAYVNSTGSLFARGSISEDSSLTGKTSSNLEFKNSTDNLIGFFDNQGNLKLKGYVVENYFSYILGLFNKMGLFFNQGLLHER
;
A
#
# COMPACT_ATOMS: atom_id res chain seq x y z
N MET A 1 7.50 -4.91 48.42
CA MET A 1 7.01 -4.16 49.60
C MET A 1 5.58 -3.68 49.41
N ARG A 2 5.22 -2.99 48.31
CA ARG A 2 3.84 -2.53 47.99
C ARG A 2 2.69 -3.47 48.46
N ASN A 3 2.71 -4.78 48.16
CA ASN A 3 1.64 -5.70 48.61
C ASN A 3 1.47 -5.84 50.14
N LYS A 4 2.51 -5.61 50.96
CA LYS A 4 2.36 -5.56 52.43
C LYS A 4 1.72 -4.26 52.89
N LEU A 5 2.11 -3.14 52.28
CA LEU A 5 1.54 -1.82 52.59
C LEU A 5 0.04 -1.80 52.27
N LEU A 6 -0.35 -2.30 51.09
CA LEU A 6 -1.75 -2.39 50.67
C LEU A 6 -2.63 -3.18 51.65
N ILE A 7 -2.12 -4.28 52.23
CA ILE A 7 -2.82 -5.08 53.23
C ILE A 7 -2.94 -4.32 54.57
N LEU A 8 -1.87 -3.66 55.01
CA LEU A 8 -1.89 -2.77 56.19
C LEU A 8 -2.95 -1.66 56.05
N THR A 9 -2.99 -0.99 54.90
CA THR A 9 -3.97 0.06 54.61
C THR A 9 -5.40 -0.48 54.58
N LEU A 10 -5.62 -1.65 53.95
CA LEU A 10 -6.94 -2.29 53.89
C LEU A 10 -7.47 -2.68 55.28
N VAL A 11 -6.64 -3.30 56.12
CA VAL A 11 -7.05 -3.73 57.49
C VAL A 11 -7.30 -2.54 58.41
N ALA A 12 -6.48 -1.47 58.31
CA ALA A 12 -6.75 -0.24 59.05
C ALA A 12 -8.08 0.42 58.61
N LEU A 13 -8.35 0.45 57.29
CA LEU A 13 -9.58 1.03 56.74
C LEU A 13 -10.85 0.24 57.08
N THR A 14 -10.82 -1.09 57.18
CA THR A 14 -12.00 -1.86 57.63
C THR A 14 -12.30 -1.62 59.11
N ILE A 15 -11.28 -1.66 59.98
CA ILE A 15 -11.46 -1.41 61.43
C ILE A 15 -12.01 0.01 61.66
N ILE A 16 -11.41 1.03 61.05
CA ILE A 16 -11.87 2.42 61.17
C ILE A 16 -13.24 2.62 60.54
N GLY A 17 -13.53 1.96 59.41
CA GLY A 17 -14.82 2.01 58.72
C GLY A 17 -15.98 1.48 59.57
N VAL A 18 -15.78 0.37 60.29
CA VAL A 18 -16.78 -0.20 61.22
C VAL A 18 -17.05 0.75 62.39
N VAL A 19 -16.00 1.23 63.05
CA VAL A 19 -16.09 2.12 64.22
C VAL A 19 -16.85 3.42 63.88
N ILE A 20 -16.51 4.07 62.76
CA ILE A 20 -17.14 5.34 62.34
C ILE A 20 -18.57 5.15 61.82
N ALA A 21 -18.95 3.94 61.34
CA ALA A 21 -20.26 3.71 60.75
C ALA A 21 -21.39 3.42 61.76
N GLN A 22 -21.11 2.76 62.89
CA GLN A 22 -22.18 2.22 63.77
C GLN A 22 -22.22 2.76 65.20
N ASN A 23 -21.13 3.34 65.74
CA ASN A 23 -21.10 3.95 67.08
C ASN A 23 -21.57 2.98 68.21
N GLN A 24 -21.08 1.74 68.19
CA GLN A 24 -21.30 0.69 69.19
C GLN A 24 -19.97 0.03 69.63
N SER A 25 -20.00 -0.77 70.69
CA SER A 25 -18.82 -1.35 71.35
C SER A 25 -18.16 -2.49 70.57
N LEU A 26 -16.82 -2.48 70.53
CA LEU A 26 -15.95 -3.29 69.67
C LEU A 26 -16.01 -4.84 69.79
N GLU A 27 -16.58 -5.40 70.86
CA GLU A 27 -16.17 -6.74 71.33
C GLU A 27 -16.67 -7.96 70.52
N GLU A 28 -17.75 -7.86 69.71
CA GLU A 28 -18.32 -9.04 69.03
C GLU A 28 -17.88 -9.26 67.56
N GLU A 29 -17.51 -8.22 66.80
CA GLU A 29 -17.04 -8.41 65.40
C GLU A 29 -15.54 -8.72 65.29
N LEU A 30 -14.72 -8.26 66.25
CA LEU A 30 -13.26 -8.39 66.21
C LEU A 30 -12.79 -9.85 66.19
N ALA A 31 -13.41 -10.72 66.99
CA ALA A 31 -13.03 -12.14 67.09
C ALA A 31 -13.12 -12.90 65.75
N SER A 32 -14.02 -12.48 64.84
CA SER A 32 -14.13 -13.08 63.50
C SER A 32 -12.98 -12.68 62.57
N ILE A 33 -12.35 -11.54 62.80
CA ILE A 33 -11.28 -10.98 61.96
C ILE A 33 -9.90 -11.41 62.50
N GLU A 34 -9.76 -11.54 63.82
CA GLU A 34 -8.57 -12.11 64.45
C GLU A 34 -8.29 -13.54 63.95
N GLU A 35 -9.31 -14.40 63.86
CA GLU A 35 -9.15 -15.79 63.41
C GLU A 35 -8.70 -15.87 61.94
N GLU A 36 -9.19 -15.00 61.04
CA GLU A 36 -8.70 -14.96 59.65
C GLU A 36 -7.27 -14.40 59.56
N LEU A 37 -6.92 -13.34 60.30
CA LEU A 37 -5.59 -12.73 60.26
C LEU A 37 -4.49 -13.65 60.83
N VAL A 38 -4.79 -14.41 61.88
CA VAL A 38 -3.88 -15.44 62.43
C VAL A 38 -3.73 -16.61 61.44
N ASN A 39 -4.82 -17.10 60.85
CA ASN A 39 -4.75 -18.15 59.82
C ASN A 39 -4.00 -17.70 58.55
N ALA A 40 -3.96 -16.39 58.27
CA ALA A 40 -3.17 -15.79 57.19
C ALA A 40 -1.70 -15.48 57.56
N GLY A 41 -1.28 -15.69 58.82
CA GLY A 41 0.10 -15.50 59.29
C GLY A 41 0.48 -14.06 59.65
N PHE A 42 -0.49 -13.26 60.13
CA PHE A 42 -0.31 -11.86 60.52
C PHE A 42 -0.44 -11.61 62.04
N ASP A 43 -0.05 -12.59 62.86
CA ASP A 43 -0.14 -12.60 64.34
C ASP A 43 0.38 -11.31 65.03
N TRP A 44 1.32 -10.61 64.40
CA TRP A 44 1.93 -9.36 64.88
C TRP A 44 1.05 -8.11 64.69
N LEU A 45 -0.04 -8.20 63.93
CA LEU A 45 -0.94 -7.08 63.61
C LEU A 45 -2.13 -6.98 64.57
N VAL A 46 -2.42 -8.05 65.32
CA VAL A 46 -3.64 -8.22 66.13
C VAL A 46 -3.73 -7.28 67.35
N ASN A 47 -2.61 -6.73 67.82
CA ASN A 47 -2.54 -5.92 69.05
C ASN A 47 -2.03 -4.48 68.80
N ALA A 48 -2.73 -3.71 67.96
CA ALA A 48 -2.53 -2.27 67.84
C ALA A 48 -3.35 -1.51 68.90
N THR A 49 -2.84 -0.36 69.39
CA THR A 49 -3.55 0.51 70.35
C THR A 49 -3.69 1.93 69.81
N ILE A 50 -4.87 2.50 70.03
CA ILE A 50 -5.26 3.88 69.70
C ILE A 50 -5.28 4.68 71.00
N ASP A 51 -4.73 5.91 70.99
CA ASP A 51 -4.91 6.88 72.08
C ASP A 51 -5.73 8.08 71.58
N GLU A 52 -6.77 8.44 72.34
CA GLU A 52 -7.73 9.50 72.00
C GLU A 52 -7.43 10.83 72.74
N ASN A 53 -6.34 10.92 73.52
CA ASN A 53 -6.08 12.05 74.43
C ASN A 53 -5.28 13.24 73.86
N LEU A 54 -5.14 13.39 72.53
CA LEU A 54 -4.38 14.48 71.91
C LEU A 54 -5.23 15.29 70.93
N ASP A 55 -5.88 16.33 71.47
CA ASP A 55 -6.66 17.43 70.84
C ASP A 55 -7.54 17.09 69.61
N SER A 56 -8.75 17.66 69.56
CA SER A 56 -9.90 17.21 68.72
C SER A 56 -9.74 17.26 67.18
N SER A 57 -8.53 17.49 66.69
CA SER A 57 -8.10 17.38 65.29
C SER A 57 -7.24 16.15 64.98
N THR A 58 -6.76 15.36 65.95
CA THR A 58 -5.73 14.32 65.70
C THR A 58 -6.03 12.93 66.28
N ILE A 59 -5.59 11.87 65.59
CA ILE A 59 -5.59 10.47 66.05
C ILE A 59 -4.27 9.81 65.64
N GLU A 60 -3.61 9.08 66.55
CA GLU A 60 -2.33 8.40 66.28
C GLU A 60 -2.44 6.88 66.56
N VAL A 61 -1.71 6.07 65.77
CA VAL A 61 -1.72 4.60 65.86
C VAL A 61 -0.29 4.06 66.03
N PHE A 62 -0.10 3.24 67.06
CA PHE A 62 1.22 2.78 67.52
C PHE A 62 1.40 1.25 67.45
N THR A 63 2.66 0.82 67.35
CA THR A 63 3.04 -0.56 67.70
C THR A 63 2.98 -0.80 69.21
N GLN A 64 2.74 -2.05 69.63
CA GLN A 64 2.52 -2.42 71.05
C GLN A 64 3.69 -2.06 72.02
N ASN A 65 4.87 -1.74 71.49
CA ASN A 65 6.03 -1.29 72.29
C ASN A 65 6.12 0.24 72.47
N GLY A 66 5.20 1.03 71.90
CA GLY A 66 5.10 2.48 72.07
C GLY A 66 6.23 3.33 71.46
N ASN A 67 7.14 2.73 70.69
CA ASN A 67 8.34 3.39 70.16
C ASN A 67 8.25 3.82 68.68
N GLU A 68 7.23 3.34 67.94
CA GLU A 68 7.09 3.61 66.49
C GLU A 68 5.62 3.91 66.15
N THR A 69 5.37 5.12 65.63
CA THR A 69 4.07 5.60 65.15
C THR A 69 3.85 5.16 63.71
N LEU A 70 2.86 4.30 63.48
CA LEU A 70 2.54 3.74 62.16
C LEU A 70 1.78 4.74 61.28
N ALA A 71 0.82 5.46 61.88
CA ALA A 71 -0.05 6.39 61.19
C ALA A 71 -0.48 7.55 62.11
N VAL A 72 -0.59 8.75 61.54
CA VAL A 72 -1.19 9.95 62.16
C VAL A 72 -2.29 10.46 61.25
N PHE A 73 -3.47 10.73 61.81
CA PHE A 73 -4.65 11.22 61.10
C PHE A 73 -5.00 12.63 61.60
N GLU A 74 -4.97 13.63 60.73
CA GLU A 74 -5.17 15.05 61.04
C GLU A 74 -6.42 15.59 60.32
N LYS A 75 -7.42 16.01 61.09
CA LYS A 75 -8.72 16.49 60.60
C LYS A 75 -8.61 17.91 60.06
N ILE A 76 -8.86 18.07 58.77
CA ILE A 76 -8.60 19.34 58.05
C ILE A 76 -9.79 20.32 58.15
N ASN A 77 -11.02 19.80 58.19
CA ASN A 77 -12.26 20.59 58.16
C ASN A 77 -13.39 19.91 58.95
N GLU A 78 -14.49 20.62 59.22
CA GLU A 78 -15.66 20.04 59.92
C GLU A 78 -16.35 18.92 59.10
N GLU A 79 -16.34 19.00 57.76
CA GLU A 79 -16.95 18.02 56.84
C GLU A 79 -16.05 16.78 56.55
N LYS A 80 -15.75 15.96 57.56
CA LYS A 80 -15.17 14.59 57.38
C LYS A 80 -13.98 14.46 56.40
N PHE A 81 -13.09 15.45 56.37
CA PHE A 81 -11.82 15.41 55.64
C PHE A 81 -10.65 15.18 56.61
N TYR A 82 -9.78 14.22 56.27
CA TYR A 82 -8.61 13.86 57.07
C TYR A 82 -7.36 13.75 56.19
N LYS A 83 -6.23 14.22 56.71
CA LYS A 83 -4.88 13.96 56.20
C LYS A 83 -4.29 12.76 56.94
N ILE A 84 -3.64 11.86 56.22
CA ILE A 84 -3.05 10.65 56.78
C ILE A 84 -1.56 10.68 56.48
N TYR A 85 -0.73 10.72 57.52
CA TYR A 85 0.72 10.61 57.44
C TYR A 85 1.10 9.17 57.84
N LEU A 86 1.66 8.39 56.91
CA LEU A 86 2.17 7.05 57.17
C LEU A 86 3.70 7.10 57.30
N THR A 87 4.24 6.53 58.38
CA THR A 87 5.69 6.50 58.61
C THR A 87 6.26 5.14 58.24
N GLU A 88 7.11 5.06 57.22
CA GLU A 88 7.87 3.83 56.94
C GLU A 88 9.00 3.62 57.96
N LEU A 89 9.35 2.36 58.20
CA LEU A 89 10.48 1.89 59.04
C LEU A 89 11.88 2.45 58.63
N ASN A 90 11.97 3.22 57.55
CA ASN A 90 13.20 3.89 57.09
C ASN A 90 13.15 5.43 57.20
N GLY A 91 12.08 6.01 57.76
CA GLY A 91 11.94 7.46 57.95
C GLY A 91 11.37 8.24 56.76
N THR A 92 10.88 7.54 55.72
CA THR A 92 10.04 8.11 54.66
C THR A 92 8.61 8.31 55.17
N GLN A 93 8.03 9.50 54.93
CA GLN A 93 6.62 9.80 55.21
C GLN A 93 5.85 9.98 53.91
N ASP A 94 4.84 9.13 53.69
CA ASP A 94 3.85 9.31 52.63
C ASP A 94 2.59 9.97 53.20
N VAL A 95 1.97 10.88 52.44
CA VAL A 95 0.82 11.69 52.90
C VAL A 95 -0.35 11.55 51.94
N PHE A 96 -1.53 11.29 52.49
CA PHE A 96 -2.77 11.04 51.73
C PHE A 96 -3.93 11.90 52.25
N ASP A 97 -4.72 12.47 51.35
CA ASP A 97 -5.95 13.22 51.67
C ASP A 97 -7.15 12.29 51.48
N LEU A 98 -8.03 12.17 52.49
CA LEU A 98 -9.14 11.22 52.48
C LEU A 98 -10.48 11.89 52.85
N ARG A 99 -11.51 11.62 52.04
CA ARG A 99 -12.87 12.18 52.15
C ARG A 99 -13.89 11.08 52.41
N ILE A 100 -14.69 11.20 53.47
CA ILE A 100 -15.69 10.19 53.85
C ILE A 100 -17.10 10.73 53.60
N ASN A 101 -17.71 10.39 52.46
CA ASN A 101 -18.99 10.96 52.01
C ASN A 101 -20.08 9.91 51.77
N GLY A 102 -20.21 8.95 52.71
CA GLY A 102 -21.13 7.80 52.62
C GLY A 102 -20.52 6.58 51.94
N SER A 103 -19.57 6.80 51.04
CA SER A 103 -18.57 5.84 50.54
C SER A 103 -17.17 6.48 50.61
N VAL A 104 -16.13 5.67 50.38
CA VAL A 104 -14.73 6.12 50.28
C VAL A 104 -14.31 6.06 48.82
N GLU A 105 -13.90 7.20 48.27
CA GLU A 105 -13.27 7.32 46.94
C GLU A 105 -11.89 7.95 47.12
N PHE A 106 -10.96 7.61 46.24
CA PHE A 106 -9.58 8.13 46.23
C PHE A 106 -9.37 8.94 44.94
N ASP A 107 -9.04 10.23 45.09
CA ASP A 107 -8.51 11.04 43.98
C ASP A 107 -7.00 10.78 43.78
N GLN A 108 -6.49 11.14 42.60
CA GLN A 108 -5.17 10.68 42.13
C GLN A 108 -3.96 11.37 42.80
N ILE A 109 -2.84 10.64 42.78
CA ILE A 109 -1.49 11.14 43.09
C ILE A 109 -1.14 12.28 42.11
N LEU A 110 -0.55 13.37 42.63
CA LEU A 110 0.00 14.45 41.82
C LEU A 110 1.31 14.02 41.14
N ASP A 111 1.34 14.15 39.82
CA ASP A 111 2.47 13.78 38.96
C ASP A 111 3.28 15.04 38.54
N PRO A 112 4.61 15.11 38.78
CA PRO A 112 5.38 16.34 38.58
C PRO A 112 6.06 16.42 37.20
N ALA A 113 5.50 17.28 36.33
CA ALA A 113 5.91 17.55 34.95
C ALA A 113 7.42 17.44 34.61
N PRO A 114 7.77 16.96 33.40
CA PRO A 114 9.08 16.39 33.12
C PRO A 114 10.08 17.50 32.80
N THR A 115 11.36 17.32 33.16
CA THR A 115 12.35 18.42 33.08
C THR A 115 13.28 18.28 31.87
N MET A 116 13.27 19.27 30.97
CA MET A 116 14.23 19.36 29.86
C MET A 116 15.66 19.56 30.37
N ALA A 117 16.57 18.70 29.93
CA ALA A 117 17.98 18.70 30.33
C ALA A 117 18.89 19.34 29.27
N THR A 118 18.71 19.01 27.98
CA THR A 118 19.43 19.65 26.87
C THR A 118 18.60 19.70 25.58
N VAL A 119 18.83 20.77 24.79
CA VAL A 119 18.39 20.89 23.39
C VAL A 119 19.56 21.39 22.57
N LYS A 120 19.94 20.65 21.53
CA LYS A 120 21.10 20.97 20.70
C LYS A 120 20.87 20.63 19.23
N ILE A 121 21.72 21.22 18.40
CA ILE A 121 21.78 20.99 16.96
C ILE A 121 23.23 20.61 16.58
N ASN A 122 23.40 19.89 15.46
CA ASN A 122 24.67 19.25 15.11
C ASN A 122 25.82 20.20 14.70
N SER A 123 25.57 21.51 14.57
CA SER A 123 26.59 22.53 14.32
C SER A 123 26.10 23.91 14.79
N THR A 124 27.00 24.92 14.82
CA THR A 124 26.67 26.35 14.99
C THR A 124 26.84 27.17 13.70
N THR A 125 27.42 26.60 12.64
CA THR A 125 27.42 27.13 11.27
C THR A 125 27.25 26.00 10.26
N ASN A 126 26.41 26.17 9.24
CA ASN A 126 26.11 25.10 8.29
C ASN A 126 25.98 25.61 6.85
N ARG A 127 26.02 24.71 5.86
CA ARG A 127 25.82 25.05 4.44
C ARG A 127 24.37 24.82 4.03
N SER A 128 23.89 25.58 3.04
CA SER A 128 22.52 25.48 2.52
C SER A 128 22.18 24.15 1.82
N ASN A 129 23.11 23.19 1.77
CA ASN A 129 22.90 21.85 1.23
C ASN A 129 23.05 20.73 2.28
N GLU A 130 23.33 21.02 3.55
CA GLU A 130 23.55 20.01 4.60
C GLU A 130 22.39 20.05 5.63
N SER A 131 21.61 18.97 5.75
CA SER A 131 20.42 18.93 6.63
C SER A 131 20.79 19.04 8.13
N ILE A 132 20.08 19.89 8.87
CA ILE A 132 20.34 20.12 10.30
C ILE A 132 19.73 18.98 11.10
N LYS A 133 20.51 18.39 12.03
CA LYS A 133 20.04 17.33 12.94
C LYS A 133 19.88 17.89 14.34
N GLY A 134 18.75 17.57 14.95
CA GLY A 134 18.25 18.21 16.15
C GLY A 134 17.96 17.20 17.25
N TYR A 135 18.56 17.41 18.41
CA TYR A 135 18.64 16.42 19.49
C TYR A 135 18.12 17.04 20.78
N CYS A 136 17.27 16.29 21.48
CA CYS A 136 16.60 16.75 22.68
C CYS A 136 16.63 15.66 23.75
N LYS A 137 16.78 16.09 25.01
CA LYS A 137 16.87 15.23 26.17
C LYS A 137 16.17 15.87 27.35
N ALA A 138 15.37 15.07 28.02
CA ALA A 138 14.71 15.37 29.28
C ALA A 138 14.93 14.23 30.28
N THR A 139 14.69 14.53 31.54
CA THR A 139 14.71 13.59 32.66
C THR A 139 13.37 13.66 33.36
N ASP A 140 12.82 12.48 33.63
CA ASP A 140 11.66 12.35 34.51
C ASP A 140 12.08 11.88 35.90
N SER A 141 11.20 12.07 36.88
CA SER A 141 11.46 11.75 38.29
C SER A 141 10.75 10.50 38.79
N ASP A 142 9.67 10.08 38.12
CA ASP A 142 8.90 8.86 38.42
C ASP A 142 9.44 7.63 37.64
N GLY A 143 9.85 7.84 36.39
CA GLY A 143 10.39 6.84 35.46
C GLY A 143 9.75 6.78 34.07
N ASP A 144 8.73 7.59 33.74
CA ASP A 144 7.85 7.31 32.60
C ASP A 144 8.40 7.66 31.19
N ASN A 145 7.58 7.40 30.15
CA ASN A 145 8.02 7.29 28.76
C ASN A 145 7.86 8.59 27.97
N LEU A 146 8.88 9.44 27.99
CA LEU A 146 8.84 10.79 27.43
C LEU A 146 8.65 10.85 25.90
N VAL A 147 7.60 11.55 25.48
CA VAL A 147 7.37 12.00 24.11
C VAL A 147 7.91 13.42 23.95
N TYR A 148 8.80 13.63 22.99
CA TYR A 148 9.35 14.95 22.70
C TYR A 148 8.53 15.68 21.63
N GLN A 149 7.89 16.78 22.02
CA GLN A 149 7.37 17.74 21.05
C GLN A 149 8.52 18.63 20.59
N TYR A 150 8.79 18.65 19.29
CA TYR A 150 9.88 19.40 18.68
C TYR A 150 9.35 20.34 17.58
N GLN A 151 10.04 21.46 17.36
CA GLN A 151 9.73 22.40 16.27
C GLN A 151 10.99 23.14 15.80
N TRP A 152 11.22 23.12 14.49
CA TRP A 152 12.33 23.82 13.84
C TRP A 152 11.96 25.26 13.51
N TYR A 153 12.62 26.21 14.17
CA TYR A 153 12.45 27.63 13.90
C TYR A 153 13.40 28.10 12.78
N ASN A 154 12.86 28.21 11.56
CA ASN A 154 12.63 29.52 10.95
C ASN A 154 11.21 29.97 11.36
N GLY A 155 10.15 29.10 11.42
CA GLY A 155 9.85 27.87 10.58
C GLY A 155 8.89 26.68 11.10
N SER A 156 8.46 25.65 10.23
CA SER A 156 7.86 24.21 10.45
C SER A 156 7.18 23.38 9.21
N THR A 157 6.91 21.99 9.16
CA THR A 157 5.92 21.08 8.32
C THR A 157 6.14 19.47 8.11
N VAL A 158 5.15 18.57 7.66
CA VAL A 158 5.19 17.02 7.38
C VAL A 158 4.00 16.25 6.56
N TYR A 159 4.17 15.05 5.83
CA TYR A 159 3.11 14.12 5.14
C TYR A 159 3.55 12.61 4.68
N PHE A 160 2.67 11.59 4.24
CA PHE A 160 3.00 10.21 3.59
C PHE A 160 1.92 9.27 2.84
N ASN A 161 2.20 7.95 2.41
CA ASN A 161 1.84 7.14 1.13
C ASN A 161 1.02 5.71 1.11
N GLY A 162 0.71 5.03 -0.08
CA GLY A 162 0.00 3.67 -0.33
C GLY A 162 0.33 2.72 -1.61
N THR A 163 -0.50 1.69 -2.03
CA THR A 163 -0.18 0.42 -2.88
C THR A 163 -1.30 -0.28 -3.80
N LEU A 164 -1.04 -1.16 -4.86
CA LEU A 164 -2.04 -2.10 -5.60
C LEU A 164 -1.51 -3.31 -6.57
N PHE A 165 -2.29 -3.83 -7.59
CA PHE A 165 -2.19 -5.12 -8.42
C PHE A 165 -2.18 -5.02 -10.02
N LYS A 166 -2.27 -6.11 -10.87
CA LYS A 166 -1.90 -6.22 -12.36
C LYS A 166 -2.98 -6.63 -13.42
N GLU A 167 -2.66 -6.49 -14.74
CA GLU A 167 -3.49 -6.76 -15.95
C GLU A 167 -2.71 -7.49 -17.09
N GLY A 168 -3.40 -8.22 -17.99
CA GLY A 168 -2.86 -8.71 -19.28
C GLY A 168 -1.83 -9.84 -19.22
N THR A 169 -1.66 -10.48 -18.05
CA THR A 169 -0.56 -11.45 -17.81
C THR A 169 -1.00 -12.88 -17.53
N ILE A 170 -2.30 -13.17 -17.54
CA ILE A 170 -2.81 -14.55 -17.35
C ILE A 170 -2.65 -15.35 -18.63
N SER A 171 -2.12 -16.57 -18.51
CA SER A 171 -2.00 -17.52 -19.59
C SER A 171 -2.48 -18.91 -19.15
N ALA A 172 -3.53 -19.40 -19.81
CA ALA A 172 -4.08 -20.73 -19.61
C ALA A 172 -3.40 -21.74 -20.56
N GLY A 173 -2.83 -22.79 -20.01
CA GLY A 173 -2.18 -23.89 -20.73
C GLY A 173 -3.13 -25.04 -21.04
N TYR A 174 -2.59 -26.26 -21.19
CA TYR A 174 -3.44 -27.43 -21.45
C TYR A 174 -4.05 -27.99 -20.16
N TYR A 175 -3.24 -28.13 -19.11
CA TYR A 175 -3.63 -28.66 -17.80
C TYR A 175 -3.20 -27.76 -16.63
N HIS A 176 -2.64 -26.59 -16.92
CA HIS A 176 -2.12 -25.62 -15.96
C HIS A 176 -2.42 -24.18 -16.40
N THR A 177 -2.23 -23.21 -15.51
CA THR A 177 -2.46 -21.76 -15.72
C THR A 177 -1.39 -20.97 -14.98
N CYS A 178 -0.94 -19.83 -15.51
CA CYS A 178 0.02 -18.93 -14.85
C CYS A 178 -0.38 -17.45 -14.99
N GLY A 179 0.13 -16.59 -14.10
CA GLY A 179 -0.10 -15.14 -14.10
C GLY A 179 1.00 -14.34 -13.37
N ILE A 180 0.97 -13.00 -13.45
CA ILE A 180 1.99 -12.13 -12.84
C ILE A 180 1.37 -11.16 -11.80
N ARG A 181 1.83 -11.25 -10.54
CA ARG A 181 1.39 -10.42 -9.40
C ARG A 181 1.97 -9.00 -9.48
N ALA A 182 1.21 -7.89 -9.40
CA ALA A 182 1.85 -6.56 -9.57
C ALA A 182 2.62 -6.02 -8.37
N SER A 183 2.44 -6.54 -7.15
CA SER A 183 3.19 -6.03 -5.99
C SER A 183 4.71 -6.19 -6.15
N ASP A 184 5.14 -7.24 -6.88
CA ASP A 184 6.56 -7.54 -7.15
C ASP A 184 6.85 -8.01 -8.60
N SER A 185 5.83 -8.12 -9.45
CA SER A 185 5.90 -8.64 -10.83
C SER A 185 6.43 -10.09 -10.96
N ARG A 186 6.30 -10.92 -9.91
CA ARG A 186 6.66 -12.35 -9.97
C ARG A 186 5.57 -13.22 -10.61
N VAL A 187 5.97 -14.35 -11.18
CA VAL A 187 5.06 -15.36 -11.77
C VAL A 187 4.51 -16.28 -10.68
N LEU A 188 3.20 -16.54 -10.75
CA LEU A 188 2.54 -17.64 -10.06
C LEU A 188 1.97 -18.60 -11.11
N CYS A 189 2.02 -19.90 -10.83
CA CYS A 189 1.46 -20.96 -11.66
C CYS A 189 0.65 -21.96 -10.82
N TRP A 190 -0.35 -22.59 -11.42
CA TRP A 190 -1.19 -23.60 -10.78
C TRP A 190 -1.76 -24.61 -11.80
N GLY A 191 -2.34 -25.69 -11.31
CA GLY A 191 -2.78 -26.85 -12.07
C GLY A 191 -1.81 -28.04 -12.00
N ASP A 192 -1.78 -28.81 -13.09
CA ASP A 192 -0.96 -30.01 -13.29
C ASP A 192 0.54 -29.72 -13.18
N SER A 193 1.23 -30.50 -12.34
CA SER A 193 2.66 -30.41 -12.06
C SER A 193 3.56 -31.24 -12.98
N GLU A 194 3.03 -32.14 -13.81
CA GLU A 194 3.82 -33.07 -14.63
C GLU A 194 4.84 -32.33 -15.52
N HIS A 195 6.05 -32.90 -15.60
CA HIS A 195 7.25 -32.31 -16.22
C HIS A 195 7.76 -30.99 -15.60
N GLY A 196 7.15 -30.49 -14.51
CA GLY A 196 7.57 -29.27 -13.82
C GLY A 196 7.15 -27.96 -14.50
N LYS A 197 6.13 -28.00 -15.36
CA LYS A 197 5.58 -26.84 -16.10
C LYS A 197 5.06 -25.70 -15.22
N LEU A 198 4.90 -25.92 -13.91
CA LEU A 198 4.58 -24.90 -12.92
C LEU A 198 5.79 -24.06 -12.48
N GLY A 199 7.03 -24.56 -12.65
CA GLY A 199 8.25 -23.81 -12.31
C GLY A 199 8.51 -23.66 -10.81
N ASP A 200 7.90 -24.49 -9.98
CA ASP A 200 8.02 -24.51 -8.52
C ASP A 200 9.04 -25.54 -8.01
N GLY A 201 9.83 -26.13 -8.91
CA GLY A 201 10.83 -27.14 -8.61
C GLY A 201 10.27 -28.55 -8.35
N GLN A 202 8.98 -28.80 -8.55
CA GLN A 202 8.33 -30.10 -8.36
C GLN A 202 7.77 -30.66 -9.68
N SER A 203 7.45 -31.96 -9.71
CA SER A 203 6.86 -32.62 -10.90
C SER A 203 5.80 -33.68 -10.58
N SER A 204 5.29 -33.67 -9.34
CA SER A 204 4.53 -34.78 -8.75
C SER A 204 3.52 -34.34 -7.67
N THR A 205 3.22 -33.05 -7.57
CA THR A 205 2.23 -32.51 -6.64
C THR A 205 1.60 -31.27 -7.26
N ASP A 206 0.42 -31.47 -7.81
CA ASP A 206 -0.37 -30.43 -8.47
C ASP A 206 -0.74 -29.29 -7.49
N ARG A 207 -1.09 -28.14 -8.06
CA ARG A 207 -1.40 -26.92 -7.32
C ARG A 207 -2.83 -26.53 -7.61
N THR A 208 -3.74 -26.72 -6.66
CA THR A 208 -5.14 -26.31 -6.79
C THR A 208 -5.35 -24.80 -6.65
N SER A 209 -4.28 -24.04 -6.36
CA SER A 209 -4.28 -22.62 -6.00
C SER A 209 -2.97 -21.96 -6.48
N PRO A 210 -2.92 -20.65 -6.77
CA PRO A 210 -1.74 -19.98 -7.34
C PRO A 210 -0.47 -20.10 -6.48
N TYR A 211 0.59 -20.70 -7.02
CA TYR A 211 1.85 -20.92 -6.31
C TYR A 211 3.02 -20.22 -7.01
N LEU A 212 3.97 -19.66 -6.26
CA LEU A 212 5.11 -18.92 -6.82
C LEU A 212 6.10 -19.84 -7.55
N THR A 213 6.60 -19.38 -8.71
CA THR A 213 7.79 -19.98 -9.33
C THR A 213 9.02 -19.80 -8.45
N THR A 214 10.00 -20.71 -8.54
CA THR A 214 11.27 -20.60 -7.81
C THR A 214 12.10 -19.38 -8.17
N ASP A 215 11.94 -18.84 -9.39
CA ASP A 215 12.56 -17.57 -9.79
C ASP A 215 11.98 -16.39 -8.98
N SER A 216 12.88 -15.57 -8.42
CA SER A 216 12.58 -14.33 -7.72
C SER A 216 12.47 -13.11 -8.64
N SER A 217 12.83 -13.26 -9.92
CA SER A 217 12.81 -12.19 -10.92
C SER A 217 11.41 -11.64 -11.21
N ALA A 218 11.34 -10.36 -11.55
CA ALA A 218 10.17 -9.74 -12.15
C ALA A 218 10.02 -10.12 -13.64
N TYR A 219 8.78 -10.32 -14.10
CA TYR A 219 8.41 -10.69 -15.46
C TYR A 219 7.49 -9.64 -16.13
N LEU A 220 7.65 -9.48 -17.44
CA LEU A 220 6.78 -8.66 -18.29
C LEU A 220 5.57 -9.45 -18.78
N SER A 221 5.78 -10.68 -19.23
CA SER A 221 4.75 -11.57 -19.77
C SER A 221 5.08 -13.04 -19.46
N VAL A 222 4.05 -13.88 -19.41
CA VAL A 222 4.16 -15.35 -19.32
C VAL A 222 3.22 -15.99 -20.33
N SER A 223 3.61 -17.14 -20.88
CA SER A 223 2.89 -17.94 -21.84
C SER A 223 3.00 -19.41 -21.44
N ALA A 224 1.88 -19.99 -21.01
CA ALA A 224 1.76 -21.37 -20.55
C ALA A 224 0.97 -22.18 -21.60
N ARG A 225 1.48 -23.33 -22.04
CA ARG A 225 0.84 -24.17 -23.07
C ARG A 225 1.36 -25.61 -23.03
N GLY A 226 0.77 -26.52 -23.82
CA GLY A 226 1.27 -27.89 -23.99
C GLY A 226 1.65 -28.58 -22.67
N ALA A 227 2.95 -28.79 -22.47
CA ALA A 227 3.53 -29.26 -21.20
C ALA A 227 4.70 -28.36 -20.72
N HIS A 228 4.70 -27.07 -21.09
CA HIS A 228 5.76 -26.13 -20.75
C HIS A 228 5.25 -24.69 -20.58
N THR A 229 6.06 -23.86 -19.96
CA THR A 229 5.75 -22.44 -19.74
C THR A 229 6.99 -21.62 -20.09
N CYS A 230 6.79 -20.47 -20.74
CA CYS A 230 7.86 -19.52 -21.03
C CYS A 230 7.46 -18.12 -20.58
N GLY A 231 8.42 -17.27 -20.20
CA GLY A 231 8.16 -15.90 -19.78
C GLY A 231 9.32 -14.96 -20.14
N ILE A 232 9.00 -13.67 -20.30
CA ILE A 232 10.00 -12.62 -20.56
C ILE A 232 10.35 -11.94 -19.25
N ARG A 233 11.61 -12.05 -18.82
CA ARG A 233 12.11 -11.40 -17.60
C ARG A 233 12.26 -9.88 -17.81
N GLN A 234 11.87 -9.09 -16.81
CA GLN A 234 11.79 -7.64 -16.92
C GLN A 234 13.14 -6.91 -16.93
N SER A 235 14.18 -7.49 -16.31
CA SER A 235 15.50 -6.85 -16.17
C SER A 235 16.31 -6.82 -17.46
N ASP A 236 16.23 -7.88 -18.28
CA ASP A 236 17.02 -8.06 -19.51
C ASP A 236 16.20 -8.42 -20.75
N ARG A 237 14.88 -8.60 -20.61
CA ARG A 237 13.95 -9.01 -21.68
C ARG A 237 14.30 -10.33 -22.35
N ARG A 238 15.06 -11.20 -21.69
CA ARG A 238 15.33 -12.55 -22.19
C ARG A 238 14.17 -13.49 -21.88
N VAL A 239 14.00 -14.49 -22.73
CA VAL A 239 13.03 -15.57 -22.51
C VAL A 239 13.62 -16.61 -21.56
N LEU A 240 12.85 -16.98 -20.55
CA LEU A 240 13.04 -18.19 -19.77
C LEU A 240 11.92 -19.18 -20.12
N CYS A 241 12.23 -20.47 -20.17
CA CYS A 241 11.28 -21.56 -20.37
C CYS A 241 11.52 -22.68 -19.35
N TRP A 242 10.47 -23.40 -18.99
CA TRP A 242 10.49 -24.51 -18.04
C TRP A 242 9.35 -25.51 -18.30
N GLY A 243 9.46 -26.72 -17.76
CA GLY A 243 8.56 -27.85 -18.04
C GLY A 243 9.21 -28.91 -18.92
N TYR A 244 8.39 -29.53 -19.78
CA TYR A 244 8.79 -30.63 -20.64
C TYR A 244 9.84 -30.20 -21.69
N SER A 245 10.93 -30.94 -21.74
CA SER A 245 12.11 -30.61 -22.55
C SER A 245 12.12 -31.23 -23.95
N ALA A 246 11.32 -32.27 -24.18
CA ALA A 246 11.39 -33.06 -25.40
C ALA A 246 11.08 -32.21 -26.64
N ASN A 247 11.80 -32.50 -27.73
CA ASN A 247 11.85 -31.74 -28.99
C ASN A 247 12.61 -30.40 -28.88
N GLY A 248 13.14 -30.03 -27.71
CA GLY A 248 13.91 -28.79 -27.53
C GLY A 248 13.04 -27.54 -27.37
N ARG A 249 11.74 -27.69 -27.07
CA ARG A 249 10.74 -26.59 -26.95
C ARG A 249 11.09 -25.50 -25.93
N LEU A 250 12.04 -25.76 -25.04
CA LEU A 250 12.56 -24.82 -24.04
C LEU A 250 13.66 -23.90 -24.60
N GLY A 251 14.30 -24.26 -25.72
CA GLY A 251 15.28 -23.40 -26.41
C GLY A 251 16.64 -23.26 -25.69
N ASP A 252 16.90 -24.07 -24.65
CA ASP A 252 18.10 -24.06 -23.82
C ASP A 252 19.23 -24.97 -24.34
N GLY A 253 19.06 -25.53 -25.55
CA GLY A 253 20.00 -26.45 -26.18
C GLY A 253 19.91 -27.89 -25.67
N GLN A 254 19.04 -28.20 -24.71
CA GLN A 254 18.83 -29.54 -24.18
C GLN A 254 17.65 -30.25 -24.87
N ASN A 255 17.55 -31.57 -24.64
CA ASN A 255 16.44 -32.40 -25.11
C ASN A 255 16.33 -33.66 -24.23
N GLY A 256 15.17 -33.91 -23.62
CA GLY A 256 14.90 -35.11 -22.82
C GLY A 256 15.39 -35.07 -21.35
N VAL A 257 15.71 -33.89 -20.82
CA VAL A 257 15.91 -33.64 -19.38
C VAL A 257 14.99 -32.49 -18.98
N ASP A 258 13.92 -32.79 -18.25
CA ASP A 258 12.87 -31.82 -17.94
C ASP A 258 13.29 -30.80 -16.88
N VAL A 259 12.82 -29.57 -17.05
CA VAL A 259 13.40 -28.40 -16.39
C VAL A 259 12.37 -27.81 -15.44
N LEU A 260 12.47 -28.18 -14.16
CA LEU A 260 11.43 -27.91 -13.14
C LEU A 260 11.39 -26.45 -12.64
N ASN A 261 12.24 -25.57 -13.16
CA ASN A 261 12.46 -24.19 -12.71
C ASN A 261 12.70 -23.29 -13.93
N PRO A 262 12.35 -21.99 -13.93
CA PRO A 262 12.61 -21.09 -15.06
C PRO A 262 14.09 -21.08 -15.49
N ASN A 263 14.38 -21.60 -16.70
CA ASN A 263 15.72 -21.65 -17.28
C ASN A 263 15.83 -20.76 -18.52
N LEU A 264 17.00 -20.17 -18.79
CA LEU A 264 17.21 -19.26 -19.91
C LEU A 264 17.32 -19.99 -21.25
N THR A 265 16.66 -19.46 -22.28
CA THR A 265 16.94 -19.84 -23.67
C THR A 265 18.39 -19.53 -24.04
N THR A 266 18.94 -20.28 -25.00
CA THR A 266 20.30 -20.06 -25.54
C THR A 266 20.49 -18.69 -26.21
N ASP A 267 19.43 -18.06 -26.74
CA ASP A 267 19.54 -16.70 -27.28
C ASP A 267 19.74 -15.66 -26.16
N SER A 268 20.59 -14.68 -26.45
CA SER A 268 20.93 -13.53 -25.61
C SER A 268 20.14 -12.25 -26.00
N SER A 269 19.38 -12.29 -27.08
CA SER A 269 18.56 -11.17 -27.54
C SER A 269 17.43 -10.81 -26.55
N ALA A 270 17.04 -9.54 -26.57
CA ALA A 270 15.81 -9.07 -25.92
C ALA A 270 14.59 -9.39 -26.80
N TYR A 271 13.50 -9.85 -26.18
CA TYR A 271 12.22 -10.16 -26.82
C TYR A 271 11.14 -9.14 -26.43
N SER A 272 10.18 -8.94 -27.32
CA SER A 272 8.96 -8.14 -27.07
C SER A 272 7.73 -9.00 -26.80
N SER A 273 7.71 -10.24 -27.27
CA SER A 273 6.66 -11.23 -26.98
C SER A 273 7.19 -12.66 -27.10
N VAL A 274 6.53 -13.60 -26.42
CA VAL A 274 6.76 -15.05 -26.50
C VAL A 274 5.41 -15.77 -26.45
N SER A 275 5.28 -16.83 -27.24
CA SER A 275 4.10 -17.69 -27.33
C SER A 275 4.58 -19.15 -27.27
N ALA A 276 4.21 -19.86 -26.20
CA ALA A 276 4.44 -21.28 -26.07
C ALA A 276 3.39 -22.05 -26.89
N GLY A 277 3.86 -22.94 -27.77
CA GLY A 277 3.04 -23.85 -28.57
C GLY A 277 2.78 -25.19 -27.87
N GLY A 278 2.33 -26.19 -28.61
CA GLY A 278 2.09 -27.54 -28.07
C GLY A 278 3.35 -28.39 -28.03
N THR A 279 4.27 -28.19 -28.98
CA THR A 279 5.55 -28.95 -29.06
C THR A 279 6.77 -28.06 -29.37
N ASP A 280 6.57 -26.76 -29.30
CA ASP A 280 7.37 -25.69 -29.88
C ASP A 280 7.10 -24.38 -29.14
N THR A 281 7.90 -23.35 -29.42
CA THR A 281 7.77 -21.99 -28.86
C THR A 281 8.23 -20.99 -29.92
N CYS A 282 7.54 -19.86 -30.06
CA CYS A 282 7.96 -18.74 -30.90
C CYS A 282 7.98 -17.43 -30.11
N GLY A 283 8.79 -16.47 -30.54
CA GLY A 283 8.84 -15.13 -29.93
C GLY A 283 9.34 -14.06 -30.90
N ILE A 284 8.95 -12.81 -30.65
CA ILE A 284 9.38 -11.66 -31.45
C ILE A 284 10.58 -11.01 -30.77
N ARG A 285 11.70 -10.91 -31.49
CA ARG A 285 12.91 -10.22 -31.03
C ARG A 285 12.76 -8.71 -31.13
N GLN A 286 13.11 -8.00 -30.07
CA GLN A 286 12.78 -6.58 -29.93
C GLN A 286 13.56 -5.62 -30.85
N ASN A 287 14.78 -5.97 -31.29
CA ASN A 287 15.64 -5.04 -32.04
C ASN A 287 15.29 -4.90 -33.54
N ASP A 288 14.75 -5.96 -34.15
CA ASP A 288 14.33 -5.99 -35.56
C ASP A 288 12.86 -6.44 -35.75
N SER A 289 12.17 -6.79 -34.66
CA SER A 289 10.81 -7.33 -34.65
C SER A 289 10.66 -8.62 -35.47
N ARG A 290 11.73 -9.39 -35.66
CA ARG A 290 11.66 -10.68 -36.36
C ARG A 290 11.21 -11.81 -35.44
N VAL A 291 10.54 -12.81 -36.01
CA VAL A 291 10.12 -14.02 -35.30
C VAL A 291 11.28 -15.00 -35.21
N LEU A 292 11.49 -15.57 -34.04
CA LEU A 292 12.28 -16.78 -33.83
C LEU A 292 11.39 -17.88 -33.28
N CYS A 293 11.55 -19.10 -33.76
CA CYS A 293 10.85 -20.29 -33.31
C CYS A 293 11.84 -21.42 -32.98
N TRP A 294 11.45 -22.31 -32.08
CA TRP A 294 12.24 -23.47 -31.65
C TRP A 294 11.35 -24.59 -31.09
N GLY A 295 11.89 -25.80 -30.98
CA GLY A 295 11.17 -27.02 -30.63
C GLY A 295 10.92 -27.92 -31.83
N ASN A 296 9.72 -28.51 -31.91
CA ASN A 296 9.30 -29.41 -32.98
C ASN A 296 9.07 -28.69 -34.31
N GLY A 297 9.59 -29.24 -35.41
CA GLY A 297 9.38 -28.78 -36.77
C GLY A 297 8.78 -29.81 -37.73
N ASP A 298 8.28 -30.95 -37.24
CA ASP A 298 7.73 -32.06 -38.05
C ASP A 298 6.57 -31.65 -38.98
N TYR A 299 5.85 -30.57 -38.67
CA TYR A 299 4.78 -30.01 -39.51
C TYR A 299 5.18 -28.72 -40.24
N GLY A 300 6.42 -28.26 -40.08
CA GLY A 300 6.91 -26.96 -40.57
C GLY A 300 6.55 -25.77 -39.68
N GLN A 301 6.03 -25.99 -38.47
CA GLN A 301 5.52 -24.95 -37.56
C GLN A 301 6.59 -23.95 -37.05
N LEU A 302 7.87 -24.25 -37.27
CA LEU A 302 8.99 -23.36 -36.96
C LEU A 302 9.22 -22.26 -38.00
N GLY A 303 8.67 -22.39 -39.22
CA GLY A 303 8.77 -21.36 -40.26
C GLY A 303 10.19 -21.18 -40.83
N ASP A 304 11.05 -22.20 -40.74
CA ASP A 304 12.46 -22.19 -41.15
C ASP A 304 12.70 -22.65 -42.61
N GLY A 305 11.63 -22.97 -43.33
CA GLY A 305 11.64 -23.47 -44.70
C GLY A 305 11.57 -25.00 -44.81
N SER A 306 11.67 -25.74 -43.69
CA SER A 306 11.62 -27.20 -43.67
C SER A 306 10.19 -27.74 -43.64
N ASN A 307 9.94 -28.77 -44.46
CA ASN A 307 8.77 -29.64 -44.40
C ASN A 307 9.14 -31.07 -43.95
N ALA A 308 10.38 -31.29 -43.51
CA ALA A 308 10.90 -32.59 -43.09
C ALA A 308 10.83 -32.75 -41.56
N THR A 309 10.81 -33.99 -41.07
CA THR A 309 10.81 -34.28 -39.63
C THR A 309 12.12 -33.83 -38.98
N HIS A 310 12.06 -32.88 -38.05
CA HIS A 310 13.22 -32.29 -37.39
C HIS A 310 12.85 -31.53 -36.10
N ASN A 311 13.84 -31.33 -35.23
CA ASN A 311 13.73 -30.54 -34.00
C ASN A 311 14.84 -29.49 -33.96
N VAL A 312 14.54 -28.31 -33.42
CA VAL A 312 15.49 -27.19 -33.29
C VAL A 312 15.59 -26.78 -31.82
N LEU A 313 16.75 -27.03 -31.20
CA LEU A 313 16.91 -26.94 -29.73
C LEU A 313 17.21 -25.52 -29.20
N TYR A 314 17.21 -24.51 -30.07
CA TYR A 314 17.61 -23.13 -29.78
C TYR A 314 16.79 -22.15 -30.64
N PRO A 315 16.52 -20.91 -30.20
CA PRO A 315 15.76 -19.95 -30.99
C PRO A 315 16.37 -19.72 -32.38
N ASN A 316 15.66 -20.13 -33.44
CA ASN A 316 16.07 -19.97 -34.83
C ASN A 316 15.13 -18.99 -35.55
N VAL A 317 15.66 -18.18 -36.47
CA VAL A 317 14.90 -17.12 -37.14
C VAL A 317 14.10 -17.70 -38.32
N THR A 318 12.85 -17.28 -38.49
CA THR A 318 12.00 -17.71 -39.62
C THR A 318 12.57 -17.27 -40.97
N THR A 319 12.12 -17.87 -42.08
CA THR A 319 12.55 -17.48 -43.44
C THR A 319 12.05 -16.12 -43.89
N ASP A 320 10.90 -15.66 -43.39
CA ASP A 320 10.42 -14.31 -43.67
C ASP A 320 11.25 -13.26 -42.93
N ASN A 321 11.63 -12.21 -43.66
CA ASN A 321 12.48 -11.12 -43.17
C ASN A 321 11.68 -9.89 -42.71
N SER A 322 10.35 -9.98 -42.65
CA SER A 322 9.49 -8.90 -42.19
C SER A 322 9.50 -8.73 -40.66
N SER A 323 9.13 -7.53 -40.21
CA SER A 323 8.84 -7.25 -38.81
C SER A 323 7.39 -7.64 -38.45
N TYR A 324 7.19 -8.25 -37.29
CA TYR A 324 5.89 -8.73 -36.79
C TYR A 324 5.43 -7.95 -35.55
N SER A 325 4.12 -7.71 -35.41
CA SER A 325 3.52 -7.06 -34.23
C SER A 325 3.04 -8.09 -33.20
N SER A 326 2.56 -9.26 -33.65
CA SER A 326 2.10 -10.35 -32.80
C SER A 326 2.46 -11.71 -33.40
N ILE A 327 2.55 -12.72 -32.53
CA ILE A 327 2.83 -14.12 -32.87
C ILE A 327 1.99 -15.01 -31.95
N SER A 328 1.41 -16.07 -32.51
CA SER A 328 0.71 -17.12 -31.79
C SER A 328 1.20 -18.46 -32.33
N ALA A 329 1.71 -19.33 -31.47
CA ALA A 329 2.14 -20.69 -31.79
C ALA A 329 1.28 -21.68 -31.00
N ARG A 330 0.83 -22.78 -31.61
CA ARG A 330 0.06 -23.86 -30.93
C ARG A 330 0.57 -25.24 -31.31
N GLN A 331 -0.29 -26.25 -31.50
CA GLN A 331 0.19 -27.65 -31.49
C GLN A 331 1.10 -27.98 -32.67
N SER A 332 0.63 -27.62 -33.87
CA SER A 332 1.22 -28.02 -35.15
C SER A 332 1.21 -26.89 -36.18
N HIS A 333 0.76 -25.69 -35.81
CA HIS A 333 0.73 -24.50 -36.65
C HIS A 333 0.95 -23.22 -35.85
N THR A 334 1.40 -22.19 -36.55
CA THR A 334 1.83 -20.90 -36.01
C THR A 334 1.35 -19.80 -36.95
N CYS A 335 0.85 -18.69 -36.43
CA CYS A 335 0.53 -17.50 -37.22
C CYS A 335 0.94 -16.22 -36.52
N GLY A 336 1.30 -15.19 -37.29
CA GLY A 336 1.65 -13.86 -36.77
C GLY A 336 1.15 -12.73 -37.67
N ILE A 337 1.06 -11.53 -37.11
CA ILE A 337 0.66 -10.33 -37.86
C ILE A 337 1.92 -9.53 -38.23
N ARG A 338 2.04 -9.21 -39.52
CA ARG A 338 3.16 -8.42 -40.06
C ARG A 338 2.91 -6.91 -39.87
N GLN A 339 3.92 -6.16 -39.44
CA GLN A 339 3.77 -4.74 -39.05
C GLN A 339 3.45 -3.78 -40.21
N ASN A 340 3.89 -4.07 -41.44
CA ASN A 340 3.83 -3.09 -42.54
C ASN A 340 2.48 -3.03 -43.26
N ASP A 341 1.70 -4.12 -43.22
CA ASP A 341 0.38 -4.23 -43.86
C ASP A 341 -0.69 -4.85 -42.94
N SER A 342 -0.35 -5.13 -41.67
CA SER A 342 -1.20 -5.78 -40.67
C SER A 342 -1.82 -7.11 -41.13
N ARG A 343 -1.21 -7.80 -42.10
CA ARG A 343 -1.73 -9.08 -42.60
C ARG A 343 -1.30 -10.25 -41.72
N VAL A 344 -2.18 -11.25 -41.62
CA VAL A 344 -1.88 -12.54 -40.98
C VAL A 344 -1.06 -13.41 -41.94
N LEU A 345 0.05 -13.94 -41.45
CA LEU A 345 0.81 -15.02 -42.09
C LEU A 345 0.74 -16.25 -41.20
N CYS A 346 0.50 -17.42 -41.78
CA CYS A 346 0.36 -18.71 -41.13
C CYS A 346 1.29 -19.77 -41.74
N TRP A 347 1.75 -20.72 -40.93
CA TRP A 347 2.61 -21.83 -41.33
C TRP A 347 2.47 -23.03 -40.38
N GLY A 348 2.94 -24.20 -40.80
CA GLY A 348 2.74 -25.49 -40.13
C GLY A 348 1.73 -26.42 -40.83
N GLN A 349 0.95 -27.18 -40.05
CA GLN A 349 -0.01 -28.18 -40.52
C GLN A 349 -1.28 -27.54 -41.13
N GLY A 350 -1.57 -27.85 -42.38
CA GLY A 350 -2.68 -27.28 -43.16
C GLY A 350 -4.00 -28.05 -43.16
N GLN A 351 -4.04 -29.27 -42.61
CA GLN A 351 -5.25 -30.10 -42.57
C GLN A 351 -6.42 -29.38 -41.86
N TYR A 352 -7.63 -29.53 -42.43
CA TYR A 352 -8.86 -28.77 -42.09
C TYR A 352 -8.84 -27.30 -42.51
N GLY A 353 -7.76 -26.80 -43.12
CA GLY A 353 -7.66 -25.42 -43.61
C GLY A 353 -7.31 -24.38 -42.55
N ARG A 354 -6.80 -24.79 -41.38
CA ARG A 354 -6.45 -23.91 -40.26
C ARG A 354 -5.39 -22.83 -40.57
N LEU A 355 -4.68 -22.96 -41.69
CA LEU A 355 -3.74 -21.95 -42.21
C LEU A 355 -4.42 -20.82 -42.99
N GLY A 356 -5.68 -20.99 -43.44
CA GLY A 356 -6.41 -19.97 -44.20
C GLY A 356 -5.83 -19.71 -45.60
N ASP A 357 -5.23 -20.73 -46.22
CA ASP A 357 -4.55 -20.67 -47.53
C ASP A 357 -5.46 -21.03 -48.73
N GLY A 358 -6.72 -21.38 -48.48
CA GLY A 358 -7.69 -21.83 -49.47
C GLY A 358 -7.82 -23.36 -49.57
N SER A 359 -6.91 -24.15 -48.97
CA SER A 359 -6.98 -25.62 -48.96
C SER A 359 -7.62 -26.19 -47.69
N THR A 360 -8.25 -27.37 -47.78
CA THR A 360 -8.64 -28.18 -46.61
C THR A 360 -7.84 -29.49 -46.51
N SER A 361 -7.03 -29.82 -47.52
CA SER A 361 -6.33 -31.10 -47.64
C SER A 361 -5.19 -31.24 -46.64
N VAL A 362 -4.73 -32.48 -46.41
CA VAL A 362 -3.51 -32.73 -45.62
C VAL A 362 -2.30 -32.20 -46.40
N HIS A 363 -1.65 -31.17 -45.86
CA HIS A 363 -0.42 -30.59 -46.37
C HIS A 363 0.32 -29.87 -45.22
N ASN A 364 1.62 -29.60 -45.39
CA ASN A 364 2.47 -28.89 -44.43
C ASN A 364 3.15 -27.70 -45.12
N VAL A 365 3.32 -26.59 -44.39
CA VAL A 365 3.83 -25.31 -44.91
C VAL A 365 4.95 -24.79 -44.01
N GLY A 366 6.21 -25.04 -44.38
CA GLY A 366 7.39 -24.63 -43.60
C GLY A 366 7.83 -23.17 -43.72
N ASN A 367 7.12 -22.33 -44.48
CA ASN A 367 7.44 -20.91 -44.65
C ASN A 367 6.24 -20.05 -44.22
N PRO A 368 6.42 -18.90 -43.53
CA PRO A 368 5.34 -17.96 -43.24
C PRO A 368 4.62 -17.50 -44.51
N ASN A 369 3.40 -17.99 -44.73
CA ASN A 369 2.59 -17.69 -45.92
C ASN A 369 1.38 -16.81 -45.54
N PRO A 370 1.06 -15.77 -46.33
CA PRO A 370 -0.14 -14.96 -46.08
C PRO A 370 -1.42 -15.77 -46.27
N THR A 371 -2.44 -15.49 -45.46
CA THR A 371 -3.80 -16.02 -45.65
C THR A 371 -4.43 -15.51 -46.96
N THR A 372 -5.58 -16.04 -47.35
CA THR A 372 -6.34 -15.59 -48.52
C THR A 372 -7.06 -14.25 -48.32
N ASP A 373 -7.39 -13.85 -47.09
CA ASP A 373 -7.93 -12.52 -46.80
C ASP A 373 -6.82 -11.46 -46.86
N ILE A 374 -7.02 -10.44 -47.69
CA ILE A 374 -6.11 -9.29 -47.83
C ILE A 374 -6.34 -8.19 -46.78
N SER A 375 -7.34 -8.35 -45.91
CA SER A 375 -7.67 -7.40 -44.86
C SER A 375 -6.57 -7.26 -43.79
N PRO A 376 -6.43 -6.08 -43.16
CA PRO A 376 -5.59 -5.88 -41.99
C PRO A 376 -6.27 -6.40 -40.70
N TYR A 377 -5.47 -6.97 -39.79
CA TYR A 377 -5.91 -7.56 -38.51
C TYR A 377 -5.27 -6.87 -37.28
N ILE A 378 -5.99 -6.89 -36.16
CA ILE A 378 -5.56 -6.41 -34.84
C ILE A 378 -4.86 -7.55 -34.08
N SER A 379 -5.46 -8.74 -34.07
CA SER A 379 -5.01 -9.90 -33.32
C SER A 379 -5.30 -11.21 -34.06
N VAL A 380 -4.52 -12.25 -33.75
CA VAL A 380 -4.70 -13.63 -34.23
C VAL A 380 -4.42 -14.59 -33.06
N SER A 381 -5.28 -15.59 -32.88
CA SER A 381 -5.13 -16.67 -31.90
C SER A 381 -5.59 -17.98 -32.53
N LEU A 382 -4.90 -19.07 -32.20
CA LEU A 382 -5.04 -20.35 -32.89
C LEU A 382 -5.88 -21.32 -32.04
N GLY A 383 -6.55 -22.29 -32.64
CA GLY A 383 -7.02 -23.48 -31.95
C GLY A 383 -5.98 -24.61 -32.00
N GLU A 384 -6.42 -25.84 -31.76
CA GLU A 384 -5.66 -27.01 -32.25
C GLU A 384 -5.99 -27.29 -33.73
N TYR A 385 -7.27 -27.14 -34.12
CA TYR A 385 -7.77 -27.46 -35.47
C TYR A 385 -8.37 -26.27 -36.24
N HIS A 386 -8.46 -25.10 -35.61
CA HIS A 386 -8.95 -23.85 -36.21
C HIS A 386 -8.02 -22.68 -35.90
N THR A 387 -8.38 -21.49 -36.37
CA THR A 387 -7.70 -20.21 -36.15
C THR A 387 -8.74 -19.10 -36.20
N CYS A 388 -8.59 -18.06 -35.37
CA CYS A 388 -9.43 -16.86 -35.43
C CYS A 388 -8.58 -15.57 -35.37
N GLY A 389 -9.14 -14.46 -35.85
CA GLY A 389 -8.52 -13.14 -35.82
C GLY A 389 -9.54 -12.00 -35.85
N ILE A 390 -9.17 -10.85 -35.27
CA ILE A 390 -10.00 -9.63 -35.28
C ILE A 390 -9.55 -8.71 -36.42
N ARG A 391 -10.45 -8.33 -37.32
CA ARG A 391 -10.17 -7.44 -38.47
C ARG A 391 -10.22 -5.96 -38.07
N VAL A 392 -9.26 -5.14 -38.53
CA VAL A 392 -9.12 -3.72 -38.13
C VAL A 392 -10.33 -2.85 -38.51
N ASN A 393 -10.95 -3.10 -39.67
CA ASN A 393 -11.90 -2.17 -40.26
C ASN A 393 -13.29 -2.16 -39.59
N ASP A 394 -13.67 -3.26 -38.95
CA ASP A 394 -14.97 -3.46 -38.29
C ASP A 394 -14.86 -4.12 -36.89
N SER A 395 -13.64 -4.47 -36.47
CA SER A 395 -13.34 -5.19 -35.22
C SER A 395 -14.14 -6.50 -35.05
N ARG A 396 -14.60 -7.11 -36.14
CA ARG A 396 -15.31 -8.39 -36.10
C ARG A 396 -14.33 -9.56 -36.05
N VAL A 397 -14.75 -10.66 -35.42
CA VAL A 397 -14.01 -11.92 -35.39
C VAL A 397 -14.24 -12.67 -36.71
N LEU A 398 -13.15 -13.12 -37.32
CA LEU A 398 -13.16 -14.09 -38.41
C LEU A 398 -12.49 -15.37 -37.93
N CYS A 399 -13.07 -16.53 -38.21
CA CYS A 399 -12.55 -17.85 -37.88
C CYS A 399 -12.46 -18.75 -39.13
N TRP A 400 -11.52 -19.70 -39.11
CA TRP A 400 -11.31 -20.68 -40.19
C TRP A 400 -10.64 -21.97 -39.67
N GLY A 401 -10.74 -23.06 -40.41
CA GLY A 401 -10.31 -24.40 -40.00
C GLY A 401 -11.47 -25.37 -39.78
N ASN A 402 -11.32 -26.29 -38.84
CA ASN A 402 -12.39 -27.23 -38.46
C ASN A 402 -13.57 -26.52 -37.77
N GLY A 403 -14.81 -26.89 -38.11
CA GLY A 403 -16.05 -26.35 -37.52
C GLY A 403 -17.00 -27.42 -36.98
N ASP A 404 -16.52 -28.65 -36.78
CA ASP A 404 -17.34 -29.84 -36.42
C ASP A 404 -18.03 -29.75 -35.05
N TYR A 405 -17.61 -28.79 -34.22
CA TYR A 405 -18.08 -28.55 -32.85
C TYR A 405 -18.62 -27.12 -32.66
N GLY A 406 -18.93 -26.41 -33.76
CA GLY A 406 -19.40 -25.02 -33.72
C GLY A 406 -18.33 -23.98 -33.39
N GLN A 407 -17.06 -24.36 -33.24
CA GLN A 407 -15.96 -23.51 -32.75
C GLN A 407 -15.62 -22.30 -33.66
N LEU A 408 -16.11 -22.31 -34.90
CA LEU A 408 -16.02 -21.19 -35.85
C LEU A 408 -17.08 -20.11 -35.61
N GLY A 409 -18.16 -20.40 -34.87
CA GLY A 409 -19.22 -19.45 -34.53
C GLY A 409 -20.04 -18.98 -35.73
N ASP A 410 -20.21 -19.82 -36.75
CA ASP A 410 -20.90 -19.51 -38.00
C ASP A 410 -22.34 -20.06 -38.09
N GLY A 411 -22.83 -20.70 -37.03
CA GLY A 411 -24.19 -21.25 -36.95
C GLY A 411 -24.42 -22.54 -37.76
N SER A 412 -23.37 -23.15 -38.34
CA SER A 412 -23.48 -24.37 -39.13
C SER A 412 -23.91 -25.58 -38.29
N THR A 413 -25.00 -26.25 -38.70
CA THR A 413 -25.54 -27.44 -38.00
C THR A 413 -24.99 -28.76 -38.54
N SER A 414 -23.81 -28.75 -39.17
CA SER A 414 -23.20 -29.92 -39.79
C SER A 414 -21.68 -29.87 -39.77
N ALA A 415 -21.05 -31.03 -39.53
CA ALA A 415 -19.61 -31.22 -39.61
C ALA A 415 -19.04 -30.71 -40.94
N HIS A 416 -18.04 -29.82 -40.86
CA HIS A 416 -17.48 -29.09 -42.00
C HIS A 416 -16.12 -28.47 -41.65
N SER A 417 -15.44 -27.91 -42.65
CA SER A 417 -14.21 -27.14 -42.44
C SER A 417 -14.10 -26.01 -43.47
N VAL A 418 -13.59 -24.86 -43.05
CA VAL A 418 -13.55 -23.62 -43.82
C VAL A 418 -12.10 -23.22 -44.08
N SER A 419 -11.68 -23.18 -45.35
CA SER A 419 -10.27 -22.94 -45.74
C SER A 419 -9.86 -21.48 -45.91
N ASN A 420 -10.76 -20.53 -45.63
CA ASN A 420 -10.54 -19.09 -45.76
C ASN A 420 -11.14 -18.39 -44.52
N PRO A 421 -10.60 -17.24 -44.06
CA PRO A 421 -11.21 -16.48 -42.97
C PRO A 421 -12.69 -16.14 -43.24
N ASN A 422 -13.60 -16.67 -42.42
CA ASN A 422 -15.04 -16.43 -42.51
C ASN A 422 -15.52 -15.69 -41.24
N VAL A 423 -16.54 -14.85 -41.35
CA VAL A 423 -17.02 -14.03 -40.23
C VAL A 423 -18.03 -14.80 -39.38
N THR A 424 -17.99 -14.62 -38.05
CA THR A 424 -18.98 -15.19 -37.13
C THR A 424 -20.40 -14.67 -37.38
N THR A 425 -21.41 -15.32 -36.81
CA THR A 425 -22.82 -14.87 -36.87
C THR A 425 -23.08 -13.59 -36.09
N ASP A 426 -22.38 -13.37 -34.97
CA ASP A 426 -22.48 -12.14 -34.19
C ASP A 426 -21.89 -10.94 -34.94
N SER A 427 -22.65 -9.86 -35.02
CA SER A 427 -22.28 -8.61 -35.69
C SER A 427 -21.49 -7.63 -34.81
N SER A 428 -21.24 -7.96 -33.54
CA SER A 428 -20.53 -7.11 -32.59
C SER A 428 -19.04 -6.93 -32.92
N SER A 429 -18.46 -5.83 -32.44
CA SER A 429 -17.01 -5.60 -32.43
C SER A 429 -16.38 -6.18 -31.16
N TYR A 430 -15.16 -6.72 -31.28
CA TYR A 430 -14.39 -7.36 -30.21
C TYR A 430 -13.07 -6.62 -29.94
N SER A 431 -12.66 -6.56 -28.67
CA SER A 431 -11.40 -5.94 -28.22
C SER A 431 -10.26 -6.97 -28.11
N SER A 432 -10.59 -8.19 -27.70
CA SER A 432 -9.70 -9.35 -27.71
C SER A 432 -10.48 -10.63 -27.99
N MET A 433 -9.79 -11.66 -28.45
CA MET A 433 -10.33 -13.01 -28.55
C MET A 433 -9.22 -14.02 -28.30
N GLU A 434 -9.59 -15.11 -27.64
CA GLU A 434 -8.72 -16.22 -27.34
C GLU A 434 -9.43 -17.53 -27.65
N VAL A 435 -8.71 -18.38 -28.38
CA VAL A 435 -9.24 -19.64 -28.88
C VAL A 435 -8.82 -20.77 -27.94
N GLY A 436 -9.64 -21.80 -27.78
CA GLY A 436 -9.37 -22.98 -26.95
C GLY A 436 -8.94 -24.20 -27.77
N TYR A 437 -9.38 -25.40 -27.35
CA TYR A 437 -9.20 -26.65 -28.11
C TYR A 437 -10.39 -26.91 -29.05
N TYR A 438 -11.62 -26.87 -28.51
CA TYR A 438 -12.90 -26.99 -29.23
C TYR A 438 -13.82 -25.79 -29.03
N HIS A 439 -13.36 -24.74 -28.34
CA HIS A 439 -14.11 -23.52 -28.10
C HIS A 439 -13.34 -22.29 -28.55
N THR A 440 -14.02 -21.16 -28.61
CA THR A 440 -13.46 -19.82 -28.84
C THR A 440 -14.17 -18.84 -27.92
N CYS A 441 -13.44 -17.90 -27.34
CA CYS A 441 -14.01 -16.83 -26.51
C CYS A 441 -13.50 -15.45 -26.97
N GLY A 442 -14.29 -14.39 -26.74
CA GLY A 442 -13.90 -13.02 -27.06
C GLY A 442 -14.54 -11.98 -26.16
N ILE A 443 -13.81 -10.90 -25.88
CA ILE A 443 -14.30 -9.74 -25.14
C ILE A 443 -14.94 -8.77 -26.14
N ARG A 444 -16.23 -8.47 -25.95
CA ARG A 444 -17.00 -7.56 -26.79
C ARG A 444 -16.76 -6.10 -26.40
N VAL A 445 -16.61 -5.20 -27.38
CA VAL A 445 -16.20 -3.79 -27.14
C VAL A 445 -17.24 -2.96 -26.38
N ASN A 446 -18.54 -3.23 -26.56
CA ASN A 446 -19.59 -2.35 -26.04
C ASN A 446 -19.90 -2.52 -24.55
N ASP A 447 -19.63 -3.69 -23.96
CA ASP A 447 -19.88 -4.02 -22.56
C ASP A 447 -18.67 -4.68 -21.84
N SER A 448 -17.60 -4.97 -22.58
CA SER A 448 -16.41 -5.70 -22.11
C SER A 448 -16.74 -7.07 -21.51
N ARG A 449 -17.86 -7.69 -21.93
CA ARG A 449 -18.24 -9.05 -21.51
C ARG A 449 -17.59 -10.10 -22.40
N VAL A 450 -17.41 -11.28 -21.83
CA VAL A 450 -16.94 -12.47 -22.56
C VAL A 450 -18.12 -13.14 -23.25
N LEU A 451 -17.96 -13.40 -24.54
CA LEU A 451 -18.77 -14.37 -25.27
C LEU A 451 -17.91 -15.59 -25.57
N CYS A 452 -18.45 -16.80 -25.39
CA CYS A 452 -17.82 -18.07 -25.72
C CYS A 452 -18.74 -18.91 -26.61
N TRP A 453 -18.14 -19.75 -27.46
CA TRP A 453 -18.83 -20.65 -28.37
C TRP A 453 -17.97 -21.86 -28.74
N GLY A 454 -18.57 -22.85 -29.39
CA GLY A 454 -17.99 -24.17 -29.64
C GLY A 454 -18.44 -25.21 -28.62
N ASN A 455 -17.61 -26.23 -28.40
CA ASN A 455 -17.89 -27.34 -27.48
C ASN A 455 -16.99 -27.27 -26.24
N GLY A 456 -17.62 -27.41 -25.07
CA GLY A 456 -16.97 -27.40 -23.76
C GLY A 456 -17.87 -26.76 -22.72
N THR A 457 -17.34 -26.57 -21.52
CA THR A 457 -18.01 -25.89 -20.40
C THR A 457 -17.76 -24.38 -20.54
N LEU A 458 -18.56 -23.73 -21.40
CA LEU A 458 -18.29 -22.40 -21.98
C LEU A 458 -18.35 -21.23 -20.99
N GLY A 459 -18.91 -21.42 -19.78
CA GLY A 459 -19.13 -20.35 -18.80
C GLY A 459 -20.53 -19.74 -18.86
N ASP A 460 -21.46 -20.33 -19.61
CA ASP A 460 -22.86 -19.95 -19.74
C ASP A 460 -23.81 -20.79 -18.85
N GLY A 461 -23.26 -21.58 -17.91
CA GLY A 461 -24.01 -22.42 -16.97
C GLY A 461 -24.46 -23.76 -17.53
N GLU A 462 -24.29 -23.99 -18.83
CA GLU A 462 -24.76 -25.18 -19.55
C GLU A 462 -23.62 -26.17 -19.86
N THR A 463 -23.98 -27.32 -20.46
CA THR A 463 -23.05 -28.38 -20.89
C THR A 463 -23.17 -28.74 -22.38
N THR A 464 -24.03 -28.04 -23.12
CA THR A 464 -24.25 -28.23 -24.57
C THR A 464 -23.32 -27.37 -25.40
N GLU A 465 -22.85 -27.88 -26.53
CA GLU A 465 -22.13 -27.07 -27.52
C GLU A 465 -22.98 -25.91 -28.05
N ASN A 466 -22.33 -24.77 -28.35
CA ASN A 466 -22.99 -23.58 -28.84
C ASN A 466 -22.42 -23.15 -30.20
N LEU A 467 -23.26 -23.20 -31.24
CA LEU A 467 -22.88 -22.94 -32.63
C LEU A 467 -22.70 -21.45 -32.96
N ASN A 468 -23.00 -20.55 -32.00
CA ASN A 468 -22.95 -19.10 -32.13
C ASN A 468 -22.30 -18.48 -30.89
N PRO A 469 -21.67 -17.29 -30.99
CA PRO A 469 -21.18 -16.54 -29.82
C PRO A 469 -22.28 -16.30 -28.77
N ASN A 470 -22.14 -16.94 -27.60
CA ASN A 470 -23.06 -16.80 -26.48
C ASN A 470 -22.39 -16.12 -25.28
N VAL A 471 -23.14 -15.38 -24.48
CA VAL A 471 -22.58 -14.59 -23.36
C VAL A 471 -22.42 -15.47 -22.11
N THR A 472 -21.28 -15.37 -21.41
CA THR A 472 -21.08 -16.07 -20.12
C THR A 472 -22.02 -15.54 -19.03
N THR A 473 -22.35 -16.36 -18.03
CA THR A 473 -23.27 -15.99 -16.93
C THR A 473 -22.77 -14.82 -16.08
N ASP A 474 -21.46 -14.64 -15.97
CA ASP A 474 -20.88 -13.46 -15.32
C ASP A 474 -21.18 -12.19 -16.14
N ASN A 475 -21.72 -11.18 -15.45
CA ASN A 475 -22.05 -9.86 -15.99
C ASN A 475 -20.87 -8.86 -15.90
N SER A 476 -19.75 -9.26 -15.29
CA SER A 476 -18.56 -8.42 -15.11
C SER A 476 -17.86 -8.03 -16.42
N SER A 477 -17.19 -6.87 -16.40
CA SER A 477 -16.27 -6.44 -17.46
C SER A 477 -14.87 -7.03 -17.28
N TYR A 478 -14.33 -7.64 -18.33
CA TYR A 478 -13.01 -8.25 -18.37
C TYR A 478 -12.00 -7.36 -19.09
N SER A 479 -10.78 -7.26 -18.55
CA SER A 479 -9.65 -6.57 -19.21
C SER A 479 -8.89 -7.49 -20.16
N SER A 480 -8.83 -8.78 -19.83
CA SER A 480 -8.14 -9.81 -20.60
C SER A 480 -8.71 -11.19 -20.30
N ILE A 481 -8.63 -12.08 -21.29
CA ILE A 481 -8.97 -13.51 -21.18
C ILE A 481 -7.80 -14.36 -21.68
N SER A 482 -7.79 -15.64 -21.31
CA SER A 482 -6.92 -16.66 -21.86
C SER A 482 -7.65 -18.01 -21.86
N ALA A 483 -7.84 -18.59 -23.05
CA ALA A 483 -8.47 -19.89 -23.22
C ALA A 483 -7.40 -20.99 -23.28
N GLY A 484 -7.51 -21.98 -22.39
CA GLY A 484 -6.64 -23.14 -22.28
C GLY A 484 -7.05 -24.28 -23.23
N ARG A 485 -7.12 -25.51 -22.72
CA ARG A 485 -7.63 -26.67 -23.49
C ARG A 485 -9.16 -26.69 -23.48
N LEU A 486 -9.76 -27.00 -22.33
CA LEU A 486 -11.20 -27.03 -22.07
C LEU A 486 -11.57 -26.14 -20.87
N HIS A 487 -10.74 -25.13 -20.60
CA HIS A 487 -10.95 -24.13 -19.55
C HIS A 487 -10.61 -22.74 -20.08
N THR A 488 -11.16 -21.71 -19.46
CA THR A 488 -10.89 -20.29 -19.77
C THR A 488 -10.69 -19.55 -18.45
N CYS A 489 -9.75 -18.61 -18.43
CA CYS A 489 -9.56 -17.68 -17.32
C CYS A 489 -9.57 -16.24 -17.84
N GLY A 490 -9.86 -15.27 -16.97
CA GLY A 490 -9.79 -13.86 -17.30
C GLY A 490 -9.54 -12.96 -16.09
N ILE A 491 -9.00 -11.77 -16.34
CA ILE A 491 -8.78 -10.75 -15.32
C ILE A 491 -9.95 -9.76 -15.38
N ARG A 492 -10.62 -9.55 -14.24
CA ARG A 492 -11.71 -8.59 -14.12
C ARG A 492 -11.18 -7.17 -14.03
N ALA A 493 -11.80 -6.24 -14.75
CA ALA A 493 -11.24 -4.90 -14.99
C ALA A 493 -11.33 -3.95 -13.78
N ASN A 494 -12.22 -4.18 -12.81
CA ASN A 494 -12.42 -3.27 -11.67
C ASN A 494 -11.40 -3.49 -10.53
N ASP A 495 -11.04 -4.74 -10.26
CA ASP A 495 -10.26 -5.14 -9.08
C ASP A 495 -9.02 -6.00 -9.39
N SER A 496 -8.75 -6.25 -10.68
CA SER A 496 -7.62 -7.05 -11.16
C SER A 496 -7.58 -8.49 -10.63
N ARG A 497 -8.71 -9.03 -10.15
CA ARG A 497 -8.82 -10.44 -9.73
C ARG A 497 -9.00 -11.38 -10.92
N VAL A 498 -8.59 -12.64 -10.73
CA VAL A 498 -8.66 -13.69 -11.74
C VAL A 498 -9.90 -14.55 -11.51
N LEU A 499 -10.70 -14.75 -12.55
CA LEU A 499 -11.76 -15.75 -12.57
C LEU A 499 -11.45 -16.82 -13.62
N CYS A 500 -11.79 -18.07 -13.33
CA CYS A 500 -11.58 -19.23 -14.20
C CYS A 500 -12.84 -20.12 -14.24
N TRP A 501 -13.07 -20.77 -15.37
CA TRP A 501 -14.16 -21.74 -15.57
C TRP A 501 -13.75 -22.85 -16.55
N GLY A 502 -14.49 -23.95 -16.52
CA GLY A 502 -14.32 -25.09 -17.41
C GLY A 502 -13.85 -26.37 -16.71
N GLU A 503 -13.06 -27.19 -17.42
CA GLU A 503 -12.48 -28.45 -16.92
C GLU A 503 -11.55 -28.19 -15.71
N SER A 504 -11.85 -28.79 -14.54
CA SER A 504 -11.10 -28.50 -13.29
C SER A 504 -10.09 -29.58 -12.88
N LEU A 505 -9.96 -30.66 -13.65
CA LEU A 505 -8.96 -31.71 -13.37
C LEU A 505 -7.55 -31.12 -13.21
N TYR A 506 -6.82 -31.63 -12.21
CA TYR A 506 -5.52 -31.13 -11.72
C TYR A 506 -5.55 -29.75 -11.03
N GLY A 507 -6.73 -29.15 -10.83
CA GLY A 507 -6.87 -27.87 -10.14
C GLY A 507 -6.48 -26.63 -10.96
N ARG A 508 -6.47 -26.75 -12.29
CA ARG A 508 -6.05 -25.69 -13.23
C ARG A 508 -6.86 -24.39 -13.19
N LEU A 509 -8.01 -24.40 -12.51
CA LEU A 509 -8.84 -23.23 -12.27
C LEU A 509 -8.32 -22.38 -11.10
N GLY A 510 -7.53 -22.94 -10.19
CA GLY A 510 -6.90 -22.19 -9.10
C GLY A 510 -7.83 -21.80 -7.95
N ASP A 511 -8.99 -22.46 -7.83
CA ASP A 511 -10.04 -22.16 -6.84
C ASP A 511 -9.96 -23.03 -5.56
N GLY A 512 -8.93 -23.87 -5.44
CA GLY A 512 -8.74 -24.81 -4.35
C GLY A 512 -9.34 -26.20 -4.60
N GLN A 513 -10.08 -26.41 -5.71
CA GLN A 513 -10.74 -27.67 -6.04
C GLN A 513 -10.00 -28.45 -7.15
N SER A 514 -10.45 -29.68 -7.43
CA SER A 514 -10.01 -30.50 -8.57
C SER A 514 -11.02 -31.61 -8.87
N GLY A 515 -11.38 -31.80 -10.14
CA GLY A 515 -12.24 -32.92 -10.58
C GLY A 515 -13.75 -32.71 -10.47
N VAL A 516 -14.20 -31.47 -10.25
CA VAL A 516 -15.59 -31.04 -10.39
C VAL A 516 -15.60 -29.85 -11.36
N ASP A 517 -16.12 -30.04 -12.57
CA ASP A 517 -16.05 -29.01 -13.61
C ASP A 517 -16.96 -27.82 -13.30
N VAL A 518 -16.50 -26.62 -13.66
CA VAL A 518 -17.06 -25.35 -13.18
C VAL A 518 -17.72 -24.62 -14.35
N LEU A 519 -19.06 -24.63 -14.38
CA LEU A 519 -19.88 -24.17 -15.51
C LEU A 519 -20.03 -22.63 -15.62
N ASN A 520 -19.52 -21.87 -14.64
CA ASN A 520 -19.65 -20.42 -14.52
C ASN A 520 -18.31 -19.81 -14.07
N PRO A 521 -17.95 -18.56 -14.42
CA PRO A 521 -16.72 -17.92 -13.94
C PRO A 521 -16.60 -17.92 -12.40
N ASN A 522 -15.58 -18.61 -11.87
CA ASN A 522 -15.32 -18.76 -10.43
C ASN A 522 -13.99 -18.10 -10.02
N LEU A 523 -13.87 -17.64 -8.78
CA LEU A 523 -12.71 -16.90 -8.28
C LEU A 523 -11.55 -17.84 -7.86
N THR A 524 -10.31 -17.50 -8.23
CA THR A 524 -9.11 -18.20 -7.71
C THR A 524 -8.93 -17.97 -6.21
N THR A 525 -8.60 -19.01 -5.43
CA THR A 525 -8.33 -18.94 -3.99
C THR A 525 -6.85 -19.26 -3.68
N ASP A 526 -6.35 -18.83 -2.53
CA ASP A 526 -5.00 -19.15 -2.04
C ASP A 526 -5.12 -20.08 -0.83
N THR A 527 -4.53 -21.28 -0.91
CA THR A 527 -4.77 -22.35 0.08
C THR A 527 -3.54 -23.20 0.39
N SER A 528 -3.05 -23.12 1.63
CA SER A 528 -2.14 -24.10 2.25
C SER A 528 -2.43 -24.17 3.76
N PRO A 529 -2.12 -25.27 4.51
CA PRO A 529 -1.64 -26.63 4.14
C PRO A 529 -2.42 -27.81 4.81
N TYR A 530 -2.26 -29.10 4.41
CA TYR A 530 -2.41 -30.36 5.23
C TYR A 530 -2.18 -31.68 4.39
N LYS A 531 -1.84 -32.85 5.00
CA LYS A 531 -1.68 -34.19 4.31
C LYS A 531 -1.81 -35.42 5.26
N LYS A 532 -1.81 -36.68 4.74
CA LYS A 532 -2.11 -37.95 5.46
C LYS A 532 -1.18 -39.15 5.12
N GLY A 533 -0.82 -39.98 6.13
CA GLY A 533 -0.52 -41.42 5.98
C GLY A 533 0.77 -41.94 6.63
N PHE A 534 0.73 -42.51 7.86
CA PHE A 534 1.91 -42.98 8.61
C PHE A 534 1.68 -44.29 9.41
N THR A 535 2.78 -44.97 9.78
CA THR A 535 2.80 -46.27 10.47
C THR A 535 3.12 -46.16 11.97
N GLN A 536 2.73 -47.15 12.78
CA GLN A 536 2.89 -47.10 14.24
C GLN A 536 4.34 -47.40 14.66
N GLY A 537 4.96 -46.46 15.40
CA GLY A 537 6.28 -46.64 16.03
C GLY A 537 7.46 -46.03 15.27
N GLU A 538 7.21 -45.42 14.11
CA GLU A 538 8.21 -44.65 13.36
C GLU A 538 8.22 -43.18 13.80
N GLU A 539 9.39 -42.54 13.77
CA GLU A 539 9.55 -41.10 13.99
C GLU A 539 9.37 -40.35 12.66
N VAL A 540 8.52 -39.33 12.66
CA VAL A 540 8.02 -38.68 11.42
C VAL A 540 8.25 -37.17 11.46
N LEU A 541 8.80 -36.62 10.38
CA LEU A 541 8.92 -35.18 10.18
C LEU A 541 7.55 -34.57 9.85
N VAL A 542 6.94 -33.90 10.83
CA VAL A 542 5.56 -33.38 10.74
C VAL A 542 5.45 -31.88 10.40
N SER A 543 6.52 -31.10 10.55
CA SER A 543 6.56 -29.67 10.24
C SER A 543 8.01 -29.18 10.09
N ILE A 544 8.20 -28.10 9.32
CA ILE A 544 9.46 -27.36 9.20
C ILE A 544 9.14 -25.90 9.50
N LEU A 545 9.76 -25.34 10.55
CA LEU A 545 9.62 -23.92 10.88
C LEU A 545 10.52 -23.10 9.93
N GLY A 546 9.91 -22.45 8.94
CA GLY A 546 10.63 -21.70 7.91
C GLY A 546 11.26 -20.40 8.42
N ASN A 547 12.40 -20.03 7.82
CA ASN A 547 13.30 -18.95 8.22
C ASN A 547 12.56 -17.61 8.47
N ALA A 548 11.58 -17.26 7.64
CA ALA A 548 10.81 -16.02 7.74
C ALA A 548 9.96 -15.88 9.03
N TYR A 549 9.67 -16.99 9.71
CA TYR A 549 8.95 -17.02 10.99
C TYR A 549 9.89 -17.01 12.20
N ILE A 550 11.19 -17.10 11.98
CA ILE A 550 12.22 -17.20 13.02
C ILE A 550 12.90 -15.85 13.18
N LYS A 551 12.82 -15.25 14.38
CA LYS A 551 13.55 -14.01 14.69
C LYS A 551 14.54 -14.21 15.82
N LYS A 552 15.62 -13.43 15.76
CA LYS A 552 16.76 -13.49 16.67
C LYS A 552 16.32 -13.27 18.11
N GLY A 553 16.65 -14.21 19.00
CA GLY A 553 16.29 -14.17 20.41
C GLY A 553 14.90 -14.72 20.79
N GLU A 554 14.07 -15.15 19.83
CA GLU A 554 12.81 -15.83 20.14
C GLU A 554 13.04 -17.25 20.70
N ILE A 555 12.05 -17.79 21.42
CA ILE A 555 12.11 -19.11 22.06
C ILE A 555 10.97 -19.99 21.53
N TRP A 556 11.31 -20.99 20.71
CA TRP A 556 10.35 -21.80 19.95
C TRP A 556 10.21 -23.23 20.49
N LYS A 557 8.99 -23.79 20.40
CA LYS A 557 8.64 -25.19 20.73
C LYS A 557 7.66 -25.75 19.70
N LEU A 558 7.79 -27.03 19.37
CA LEU A 558 6.86 -27.78 18.51
C LEU A 558 5.83 -28.54 19.35
N GLY A 559 4.55 -28.43 19.01
CA GLY A 559 3.46 -29.22 19.59
C GLY A 559 2.91 -30.23 18.59
N CYS A 560 2.66 -31.48 19.00
CA CYS A 560 2.19 -32.57 18.14
C CYS A 560 1.09 -33.40 18.82
N ARG A 561 0.17 -33.94 18.02
CA ARG A 561 -0.80 -34.98 18.43
C ARG A 561 -1.15 -35.88 17.25
N ALA A 562 -1.48 -37.14 17.52
CA ALA A 562 -1.94 -38.10 16.52
C ALA A 562 -3.46 -38.02 16.30
N TYR A 563 -3.92 -38.56 15.17
CA TYR A 563 -5.34 -38.75 14.85
C TYR A 563 -5.49 -40.09 14.12
N ASP A 564 -6.32 -41.00 14.66
CA ASP A 564 -6.53 -42.35 14.10
C ASP A 564 -7.72 -42.44 13.13
N PHE A 565 -8.23 -41.29 12.69
CA PHE A 565 -9.49 -41.12 11.93
C PHE A 565 -10.78 -41.38 12.72
N THR A 566 -10.69 -41.62 14.03
CA THR A 566 -11.82 -41.57 14.97
C THR A 566 -11.61 -40.51 16.06
N THR A 567 -10.42 -40.48 16.68
CA THR A 567 -10.14 -39.73 17.91
C THR A 567 -8.73 -39.10 17.84
N TYR A 568 -8.59 -37.89 18.39
CA TYR A 568 -7.29 -37.21 18.52
C TYR A 568 -6.60 -37.60 19.84
N SER A 569 -5.27 -37.74 19.83
CA SER A 569 -4.51 -37.83 21.07
C SER A 569 -4.44 -36.48 21.81
N SER A 570 -3.98 -36.52 23.06
CA SER A 570 -3.47 -35.32 23.73
C SER A 570 -2.29 -34.70 22.97
N TRP A 571 -2.05 -33.41 23.20
CA TRP A 571 -0.89 -32.69 22.69
C TRP A 571 0.37 -33.00 23.52
N MET A 572 1.48 -33.23 22.83
CA MET A 572 2.85 -33.37 23.36
C MET A 572 3.70 -32.21 22.83
N ASN A 573 4.54 -31.62 23.68
CA ASN A 573 5.35 -30.43 23.33
C ASN A 573 6.85 -30.69 23.48
N SER A 574 7.66 -30.10 22.60
CA SER A 574 9.13 -30.23 22.58
C SER A 574 9.84 -29.40 23.67
N THR A 575 11.15 -29.63 23.78
CA THR A 575 12.11 -28.68 24.35
C THR A 575 12.17 -27.38 23.54
N ALA A 576 12.76 -26.34 24.12
CA ALA A 576 12.81 -24.98 23.55
C ALA A 576 14.12 -24.69 22.80
N MET A 577 14.04 -23.89 21.73
CA MET A 577 15.16 -23.50 20.86
C MET A 577 15.25 -21.96 20.69
N THR A 578 16.47 -21.41 20.55
CA THR A 578 16.74 -19.97 20.38
C THR A 578 17.74 -19.72 19.25
N ILE A 579 17.58 -18.62 18.50
CA ILE A 579 18.25 -18.40 17.20
C ILE A 579 19.10 -17.11 17.17
N LEU A 580 20.21 -17.16 16.41
CA LEU A 580 21.27 -16.14 16.28
C LEU A 580 21.64 -15.92 14.78
N SER A 581 22.34 -14.82 14.45
CA SER A 581 22.78 -14.48 13.08
C SER A 581 24.04 -13.60 13.05
N SER A 582 24.73 -13.51 11.91
CA SER A 582 25.92 -12.65 11.68
C SER A 582 25.61 -11.40 10.81
N PRO A 583 26.57 -10.48 10.54
CA PRO A 583 26.33 -9.29 9.71
C PRO A 583 27.16 -9.24 8.38
N PRO A 584 26.59 -8.68 7.29
CA PRO A 584 27.21 -8.61 5.96
C PRO A 584 28.44 -7.68 5.84
N THR A 585 29.19 -7.86 4.75
CA THR A 585 30.38 -7.05 4.40
C THR A 585 30.28 -6.41 3.01
N MET A 586 30.63 -5.12 2.89
CA MET A 586 30.66 -4.40 1.62
C MET A 586 31.90 -4.76 0.78
N ALA A 587 31.71 -5.10 -0.50
CA ALA A 587 32.79 -5.55 -1.38
C ALA A 587 33.28 -4.48 -2.37
N THR A 588 32.39 -3.82 -3.12
CA THR A 588 32.74 -2.72 -4.05
C THR A 588 31.60 -1.72 -4.27
N VAL A 589 31.92 -0.47 -4.63
CA VAL A 589 30.95 0.54 -5.13
C VAL A 589 31.59 1.31 -6.30
N LYS A 590 30.84 1.57 -7.37
CA LYS A 590 31.28 2.31 -8.57
C LYS A 590 30.13 2.93 -9.37
N ILE A 591 30.42 3.84 -10.30
CA ILE A 591 29.47 4.43 -11.26
C ILE A 591 29.82 4.07 -12.71
N ASN A 592 28.87 4.18 -13.64
CA ASN A 592 29.03 3.80 -15.05
C ASN A 592 29.99 4.70 -15.84
N SER A 593 30.08 5.99 -15.49
CA SER A 593 31.03 6.94 -16.07
C SER A 593 31.34 8.04 -15.05
N THR A 594 32.56 8.60 -15.07
CA THR A 594 32.89 9.82 -14.32
C THR A 594 32.53 11.10 -15.07
N THR A 595 32.09 11.00 -16.34
CA THR A 595 31.57 12.12 -17.14
C THR A 595 30.41 11.66 -18.05
N ASN A 596 29.24 12.27 -17.90
CA ASN A 596 28.06 12.10 -18.76
C ASN A 596 27.67 13.45 -19.37
N SER A 597 26.96 13.45 -20.50
CA SER A 597 26.21 14.64 -20.95
C SER A 597 24.93 14.83 -20.13
N SER A 598 24.35 16.04 -20.16
CA SER A 598 23.12 16.40 -19.42
C SER A 598 21.85 15.68 -19.90
N THR A 599 21.96 14.83 -20.91
CA THR A 599 20.88 13.99 -21.47
C THR A 599 21.09 12.50 -21.21
N GLU A 600 22.16 12.10 -20.52
CA GLU A 600 22.51 10.69 -20.29
C GLU A 600 22.36 10.28 -18.82
N ASN A 601 21.59 9.23 -18.57
CA ASN A 601 21.35 8.71 -17.22
C ASN A 601 22.65 8.17 -16.58
N ILE A 602 23.02 8.73 -15.43
CA ILE A 602 24.10 8.24 -14.56
C ILE A 602 23.58 6.96 -13.86
N LYS A 603 24.43 5.93 -13.74
CA LYS A 603 24.07 4.64 -13.13
C LYS A 603 25.12 4.22 -12.11
N GLY A 604 24.68 3.85 -10.91
CA GLY A 604 25.50 3.40 -9.80
C GLY A 604 25.40 1.90 -9.60
N TYR A 605 26.47 1.30 -9.10
CA TYR A 605 26.57 -0.14 -8.83
C TYR A 605 27.21 -0.35 -7.46
N CYS A 606 26.52 -1.05 -6.58
CA CYS A 606 27.01 -1.52 -5.30
C CYS A 606 27.12 -3.04 -5.33
N ASN A 607 28.06 -3.61 -4.56
CA ASN A 607 28.20 -5.04 -4.38
C ASN A 607 28.70 -5.32 -2.95
N ALA A 608 28.09 -6.31 -2.30
CA ALA A 608 28.39 -6.78 -0.96
C ALA A 608 28.38 -8.32 -0.94
N THR A 609 28.91 -8.89 0.13
CA THR A 609 28.95 -10.33 0.37
C THR A 609 28.47 -10.59 1.79
N ASP A 610 27.43 -11.41 1.92
CA ASP A 610 27.08 -12.04 3.18
C ASP A 610 27.52 -13.51 3.18
N THR A 611 27.70 -14.07 4.37
CA THR A 611 28.34 -15.40 4.56
C THR A 611 27.39 -16.50 5.01
N ASP A 612 26.27 -16.15 5.64
CA ASP A 612 25.15 -17.07 5.94
C ASP A 612 24.06 -17.05 4.85
N GLY A 613 24.12 -16.10 3.90
CA GLY A 613 23.40 -16.15 2.62
C GLY A 613 22.10 -15.35 2.53
N ASP A 614 21.85 -14.45 3.47
CA ASP A 614 20.65 -13.59 3.48
C ASP A 614 20.58 -12.62 2.27
N ASP A 615 19.36 -12.24 1.89
CA ASP A 615 19.08 -11.35 0.75
C ASP A 615 19.61 -9.92 0.98
N LEU A 616 20.69 -9.57 0.29
CA LEU A 616 21.38 -8.28 0.41
C LEU A 616 20.57 -7.10 -0.15
N ALA A 617 19.84 -6.41 0.73
CA ALA A 617 19.11 -5.18 0.40
C ALA A 617 20.04 -3.94 0.31
N TYR A 618 20.26 -3.43 -0.90
CA TYR A 618 21.10 -2.24 -1.14
C TYR A 618 20.32 -0.93 -0.99
N GLN A 619 20.45 -0.26 0.16
CA GLN A 619 20.07 1.15 0.27
C GLN A 619 21.08 2.01 -0.51
N TYR A 620 20.60 2.79 -1.49
CA TYR A 620 21.39 3.76 -2.22
C TYR A 620 20.78 5.16 -2.08
N GLN A 621 21.63 6.17 -2.06
CA GLN A 621 21.25 7.57 -2.10
C GLN A 621 22.03 8.26 -3.22
N TRP A 622 21.32 8.94 -4.12
CA TRP A 622 21.95 9.76 -5.14
C TRP A 622 22.27 11.12 -4.55
N TYR A 623 23.53 11.31 -4.16
CA TYR A 623 24.05 12.57 -3.64
C TYR A 623 24.87 13.30 -4.71
N ASN A 624 24.58 14.57 -4.91
CA ASN A 624 25.41 15.50 -5.68
C ASN A 624 25.92 16.57 -4.72
N GLY A 625 27.09 16.35 -4.13
CA GLY A 625 27.46 17.00 -2.88
C GLY A 625 26.64 16.43 -1.71
N SER A 626 25.73 17.22 -1.15
CA SER A 626 25.14 16.95 0.17
C SER A 626 23.62 16.66 0.18
N THR A 627 22.96 16.57 -0.98
CA THR A 627 21.47 16.53 -1.13
C THR A 627 20.92 15.18 -1.61
N VAL A 628 19.73 14.76 -1.13
CA VAL A 628 19.10 13.41 -1.31
C VAL A 628 17.55 13.54 -1.45
N TYR A 629 16.84 12.55 -2.04
CA TYR A 629 15.42 12.67 -2.50
C TYR A 629 14.51 11.43 -2.29
N PHE A 630 13.19 11.62 -2.06
CA PHE A 630 12.12 10.59 -1.84
C PHE A 630 10.71 11.04 -2.34
N ASN A 631 9.61 10.25 -2.16
CA ASN A 631 8.26 10.46 -2.75
C ASN A 631 7.05 9.96 -1.89
N GLY A 632 5.77 10.29 -2.23
CA GLY A 632 4.53 9.80 -1.55
C GLY A 632 3.19 9.85 -2.36
N THR A 633 2.03 9.69 -1.67
CA THR A 633 0.60 9.61 -2.16
C THR A 633 -0.37 10.17 -1.08
N LEU A 634 -1.67 10.46 -1.34
CA LEU A 634 -2.54 11.31 -0.47
C LEU A 634 -4.08 11.27 -0.81
N PHE A 635 -4.98 11.82 0.04
CA PHE A 635 -6.42 12.15 -0.23
C PHE A 635 -6.65 13.67 -0.41
N LYS A 636 -7.70 14.12 -1.12
CA LYS A 636 -8.01 15.57 -1.26
C LYS A 636 -8.72 16.13 -0.03
N ASP A 637 -8.30 17.31 0.43
CA ASP A 637 -9.00 18.06 1.48
C ASP A 637 -10.45 18.38 1.11
N GLY A 638 -11.34 18.36 2.10
CA GLY A 638 -12.77 18.69 1.93
C GLY A 638 -13.58 17.74 1.03
N SER A 639 -13.02 16.58 0.64
CA SER A 639 -13.61 15.71 -0.39
C SER A 639 -14.31 14.44 0.13
N ILE A 640 -14.42 14.28 1.46
CA ILE A 640 -15.12 13.15 2.09
C ILE A 640 -16.60 13.51 2.31
N SER A 641 -17.48 12.51 2.22
CA SER A 641 -18.90 12.58 2.59
C SER A 641 -19.31 11.26 3.25
N ALA A 642 -20.06 11.32 4.35
CA ALA A 642 -20.61 10.15 5.05
C ALA A 642 -22.11 9.99 4.77
N GLY A 643 -22.54 8.76 4.55
CA GLY A 643 -23.94 8.36 4.45
C GLY A 643 -24.41 7.66 5.72
N GLU A 644 -25.59 7.05 5.69
CA GLU A 644 -26.20 6.46 6.90
C GLU A 644 -25.35 5.33 7.50
N PHE A 645 -24.78 4.47 6.65
CA PHE A 645 -23.95 3.30 7.01
C PHE A 645 -22.62 3.19 6.23
N HIS A 646 -22.30 4.15 5.37
CA HIS A 646 -21.08 4.17 4.54
C HIS A 646 -20.41 5.54 4.52
N THR A 647 -19.21 5.64 3.93
CA THR A 647 -18.45 6.88 3.78
C THR A 647 -17.64 6.82 2.48
N CYS A 648 -17.52 7.94 1.77
CA CYS A 648 -16.77 8.07 0.51
C CYS A 648 -15.82 9.28 0.52
N GLY A 649 -14.77 9.26 -0.30
CA GLY A 649 -13.79 10.36 -0.42
C GLY A 649 -12.99 10.36 -1.73
N ILE A 650 -12.41 11.50 -2.12
CA ILE A 650 -11.69 11.65 -3.40
C ILE A 650 -10.17 11.61 -3.21
N ARG A 651 -9.48 10.71 -3.92
CA ARG A 651 -8.03 10.52 -3.82
C ARG A 651 -7.24 11.66 -4.48
N ALA A 652 -6.09 12.05 -3.92
CA ALA A 652 -5.36 13.24 -4.37
C ALA A 652 -4.57 13.04 -5.67
N ASN A 653 -4.01 11.84 -5.91
CA ASN A 653 -3.11 11.61 -7.03
C ASN A 653 -3.83 11.45 -8.38
N ASP A 654 -5.05 10.91 -8.40
CA ASP A 654 -5.82 10.63 -9.62
C ASP A 654 -7.27 11.12 -9.59
N SER A 655 -7.74 11.72 -8.49
CA SER A 655 -9.10 12.28 -8.35
C SER A 655 -10.25 11.27 -8.43
N ARG A 656 -10.00 9.97 -8.23
CA ARG A 656 -11.08 8.95 -8.18
C ARG A 656 -11.75 8.88 -6.80
N VAL A 657 -13.00 8.43 -6.78
CA VAL A 657 -13.78 8.20 -5.55
C VAL A 657 -13.44 6.84 -4.95
N LEU A 658 -13.27 6.80 -3.63
CA LEU A 658 -13.16 5.58 -2.84
C LEU A 658 -14.26 5.59 -1.76
N CYS A 659 -14.89 4.46 -1.47
CA CYS A 659 -15.95 4.28 -0.47
C CYS A 659 -15.68 3.09 0.48
N TRP A 660 -16.23 3.13 1.69
CA TRP A 660 -16.16 2.09 2.73
C TRP A 660 -17.38 2.12 3.65
N GLY A 661 -17.58 1.07 4.47
CA GLY A 661 -18.78 0.80 5.26
C GLY A 661 -19.72 -0.21 4.58
N ASP A 662 -21.03 -0.07 4.79
CA ASP A 662 -22.07 -0.91 4.17
C ASP A 662 -22.12 -0.78 2.64
N GLY A 663 -22.35 -1.90 1.95
CA GLY A 663 -22.48 -2.01 0.50
C GLY A 663 -23.65 -2.88 0.03
N ASP A 664 -24.58 -3.26 0.92
CA ASP A 664 -25.68 -4.21 0.64
C ASP A 664 -26.66 -3.75 -0.45
N GLU A 665 -26.85 -2.44 -0.61
CA GLU A 665 -27.68 -1.81 -1.65
C GLU A 665 -26.81 -1.28 -2.83
N GLY A 666 -25.51 -1.59 -2.85
CA GLY A 666 -24.55 -1.18 -3.88
C GLY A 666 -23.95 0.24 -3.69
N GLN A 667 -24.18 0.87 -2.54
CA GLN A 667 -23.84 2.28 -2.26
C GLN A 667 -22.33 2.61 -2.27
N LEU A 668 -21.47 1.61 -2.17
CA LEU A 668 -20.02 1.74 -2.33
C LEU A 668 -19.58 1.97 -3.78
N GLY A 669 -20.40 1.57 -4.77
CA GLY A 669 -20.11 1.82 -6.19
C GLY A 669 -18.96 1.00 -6.78
N ASP A 670 -18.59 -0.11 -6.13
CA ASP A 670 -17.47 -0.99 -6.53
C ASP A 670 -17.91 -2.17 -7.44
N GLY A 671 -19.18 -2.18 -7.85
CA GLY A 671 -19.79 -3.17 -8.74
C GLY A 671 -20.35 -4.39 -8.03
N SER A 672 -20.11 -4.56 -6.72
CA SER A 672 -20.58 -5.73 -5.96
C SER A 672 -22.11 -5.83 -5.92
N THR A 673 -22.66 -6.94 -6.41
CA THR A 673 -24.08 -7.31 -6.30
C THR A 673 -24.34 -8.28 -5.13
N ALA A 674 -23.46 -8.28 -4.13
CA ALA A 674 -23.54 -9.17 -2.98
C ALA A 674 -23.53 -8.36 -1.69
N VAL A 675 -24.33 -8.81 -0.72
CA VAL A 675 -24.34 -8.33 0.67
C VAL A 675 -22.92 -8.36 1.24
N HIS A 676 -22.36 -7.20 1.55
CA HIS A 676 -20.99 -7.05 2.04
C HIS A 676 -20.73 -5.67 2.66
N ASN A 677 -19.85 -5.66 3.68
CA ASN A 677 -19.27 -4.44 4.26
C ASN A 677 -17.79 -4.35 3.88
N ASN A 678 -17.26 -3.13 3.73
CA ASN A 678 -15.84 -2.90 3.46
C ASN A 678 -15.18 -2.02 4.53
N SER A 679 -14.19 -2.55 5.25
CA SER A 679 -13.51 -1.84 6.36
C SER A 679 -12.29 -1.01 5.94
N ASN A 680 -12.06 -0.84 4.64
CA ASN A 680 -10.99 -0.01 4.07
C ASN A 680 -11.51 0.79 2.85
N PRO A 681 -10.98 1.98 2.53
CA PRO A 681 -11.39 2.74 1.35
C PRO A 681 -11.17 1.96 0.04
N ASN A 682 -12.26 1.48 -0.58
CA ASN A 682 -12.26 0.73 -1.84
C ASN A 682 -12.67 1.63 -3.00
N ILE A 683 -12.16 1.39 -4.21
CA ILE A 683 -12.34 2.31 -5.35
C ILE A 683 -13.65 2.04 -6.13
N THR A 684 -14.37 3.09 -6.51
CA THR A 684 -15.55 2.97 -7.37
C THR A 684 -15.20 2.46 -8.77
N THR A 685 -16.09 1.73 -9.43
CA THR A 685 -15.83 1.15 -10.76
C THR A 685 -15.61 2.18 -11.87
N ASP A 686 -16.18 3.38 -11.75
CA ASP A 686 -15.87 4.48 -12.67
C ASP A 686 -14.38 4.88 -12.54
N SER A 687 -13.71 4.95 -13.69
CA SER A 687 -12.32 5.37 -13.82
C SER A 687 -12.16 6.89 -13.94
N SER A 688 -13.26 7.63 -14.06
CA SER A 688 -13.27 9.09 -14.19
C SER A 688 -12.75 9.80 -12.94
N ALA A 689 -12.16 10.98 -13.15
CA ALA A 689 -11.89 11.95 -12.09
C ALA A 689 -13.19 12.63 -11.62
N TYR A 690 -13.33 12.87 -10.32
CA TYR A 690 -14.46 13.54 -9.68
C TYR A 690 -14.06 14.88 -9.04
N SER A 691 -14.98 15.83 -9.06
CA SER A 691 -14.87 17.12 -8.37
C SER A 691 -15.56 17.15 -7.01
N SER A 692 -16.60 16.33 -6.80
CA SER A 692 -17.32 16.20 -5.53
C SER A 692 -18.05 14.85 -5.43
N VAL A 693 -18.31 14.40 -4.21
CA VAL A 693 -19.13 13.23 -3.87
C VAL A 693 -20.06 13.57 -2.70
N SER A 694 -21.26 12.99 -2.68
CA SER A 694 -22.25 13.09 -1.60
C SER A 694 -22.89 11.72 -1.40
N ALA A 695 -22.83 11.21 -0.17
CA ALA A 695 -23.49 9.99 0.26
C ALA A 695 -24.83 10.31 0.94
N GLY A 696 -25.87 9.52 0.61
CA GLY A 696 -27.20 9.54 1.22
C GLY A 696 -27.38 8.37 2.17
N SER A 697 -28.62 7.89 2.36
CA SER A 697 -28.84 6.74 3.24
C SER A 697 -28.27 5.43 2.70
N TYR A 698 -28.67 5.08 1.48
CA TYR A 698 -28.29 3.82 0.80
C TYR A 698 -27.88 4.07 -0.66
N HIS A 699 -27.56 5.31 -1.01
CA HIS A 699 -27.06 5.69 -2.33
C HIS A 699 -25.97 6.76 -2.21
N THR A 700 -25.25 6.99 -3.30
CA THR A 700 -24.16 7.95 -3.40
C THR A 700 -24.23 8.60 -4.78
N CYS A 701 -23.97 9.91 -4.84
CA CYS A 701 -23.87 10.65 -6.10
C CYS A 701 -22.58 11.46 -6.15
N GLY A 702 -22.00 11.61 -7.33
CA GLY A 702 -20.78 12.38 -7.57
C GLY A 702 -20.83 13.20 -8.85
N ILE A 703 -20.07 14.29 -8.87
CA ILE A 703 -19.91 15.14 -10.07
C ILE A 703 -18.58 14.80 -10.73
N ARG A 704 -18.64 14.38 -11.99
CA ARG A 704 -17.48 14.03 -12.79
C ARG A 704 -16.75 15.28 -13.28
N GLN A 705 -15.42 15.30 -13.18
CA GLN A 705 -14.60 16.50 -13.37
C GLN A 705 -14.48 16.96 -14.84
N ASN A 706 -14.64 16.06 -15.83
CA ASN A 706 -14.39 16.40 -17.24
C ASN A 706 -15.59 17.05 -17.96
N ASP A 707 -16.82 16.74 -17.56
CA ASP A 707 -18.07 17.27 -18.14
C ASP A 707 -19.05 17.83 -17.10
N SER A 708 -18.68 17.81 -15.81
CA SER A 708 -19.50 18.24 -14.67
C SER A 708 -20.86 17.53 -14.57
N ARG A 709 -21.01 16.33 -15.15
CA ARG A 709 -22.26 15.56 -15.05
C ARG A 709 -22.34 14.78 -13.74
N VAL A 710 -23.58 14.55 -13.29
CA VAL A 710 -23.87 13.73 -12.10
C VAL A 710 -23.94 12.26 -12.48
N LEU A 711 -23.26 11.43 -11.68
CA LEU A 711 -23.45 9.99 -11.62
C LEU A 711 -23.97 9.61 -10.23
N CYS A 712 -24.89 8.67 -10.15
CA CYS A 712 -25.44 8.14 -8.90
C CYS A 712 -25.39 6.61 -8.89
N TRP A 713 -25.26 6.00 -7.71
CA TRP A 713 -25.19 4.56 -7.47
C TRP A 713 -25.70 4.20 -6.07
N GLY A 714 -25.89 2.91 -5.81
CA GLY A 714 -26.61 2.38 -4.66
C GLY A 714 -28.09 2.14 -4.94
N ARG A 715 -28.91 2.18 -3.89
CA ARG A 715 -30.37 1.97 -3.89
C ARG A 715 -31.07 2.86 -4.92
N GLY A 716 -31.98 2.26 -5.69
CA GLY A 716 -32.68 2.96 -6.78
C GLY A 716 -34.19 2.78 -6.82
N ASN A 717 -34.78 2.07 -5.86
CA ASN A 717 -36.22 1.74 -5.83
C ASN A 717 -37.17 2.96 -5.89
N SER A 718 -36.75 4.09 -5.32
CA SER A 718 -37.48 5.36 -5.29
C SER A 718 -37.12 6.29 -6.45
N GLY A 719 -36.24 5.87 -7.37
CA GLY A 719 -35.75 6.69 -8.48
C GLY A 719 -34.69 7.72 -8.09
N GLN A 720 -34.11 7.62 -6.89
CA GLN A 720 -33.11 8.55 -6.32
C GLN A 720 -31.79 8.66 -7.12
N LEU A 721 -31.60 7.79 -8.11
CA LEU A 721 -30.45 7.77 -9.01
C LEU A 721 -30.66 8.63 -10.28
N GLY A 722 -31.90 9.00 -10.62
CA GLY A 722 -32.20 9.93 -11.71
C GLY A 722 -31.98 9.38 -13.13
N ASP A 723 -31.76 8.06 -13.28
CA ASP A 723 -31.51 7.36 -14.54
C ASP A 723 -32.79 6.93 -15.29
N ASN A 724 -33.96 7.36 -14.81
CA ASN A 724 -35.29 6.87 -15.21
C ASN A 724 -35.54 5.37 -14.86
N GLY A 725 -34.74 4.80 -13.96
CA GLY A 725 -34.94 3.48 -13.38
C GLY A 725 -35.69 3.50 -12.04
N GLN A 726 -36.03 2.30 -11.56
CA GLN A 726 -36.48 2.02 -10.19
C GLN A 726 -35.75 0.80 -9.60
N ILE A 727 -34.48 0.65 -9.94
CA ILE A 727 -33.60 -0.43 -9.47
C ILE A 727 -32.26 0.14 -9.04
N GLU A 728 -31.68 -0.47 -8.02
CA GLU A 728 -30.34 -0.25 -7.52
C GLU A 728 -29.27 -0.37 -8.62
N LYS A 729 -28.16 0.35 -8.44
CA LYS A 729 -27.00 0.36 -9.35
C LYS A 729 -25.73 0.21 -8.53
N THR A 730 -25.06 -0.93 -8.66
CA THR A 730 -23.79 -1.17 -7.98
C THR A 730 -22.61 -0.41 -8.60
N ASN A 731 -22.86 0.36 -9.68
CA ASN A 731 -21.88 1.12 -10.45
C ASN A 731 -22.36 2.58 -10.65
N PRO A 732 -21.47 3.59 -10.62
CA PRO A 732 -21.80 4.98 -10.95
C PRO A 732 -22.52 5.11 -12.30
N THR A 733 -23.81 5.47 -12.25
CA THR A 733 -24.71 5.55 -13.41
C THR A 733 -25.08 7.00 -13.68
N LEU A 734 -24.95 7.44 -14.93
CA LEU A 734 -25.28 8.82 -15.32
C LEU A 734 -26.77 9.13 -15.14
N THR A 735 -27.09 10.28 -14.57
CA THR A 735 -28.46 10.82 -14.57
C THR A 735 -28.95 11.06 -16.01
N THR A 736 -30.28 11.15 -16.19
CA THR A 736 -30.89 11.45 -17.49
C THR A 736 -30.67 12.89 -17.96
N ASP A 737 -30.54 13.88 -17.07
CA ASP A 737 -30.15 15.24 -17.46
C ASP A 737 -28.69 15.26 -17.93
N THR A 738 -28.45 15.83 -19.12
CA THR A 738 -27.14 15.90 -19.79
C THR A 738 -26.35 17.17 -19.48
N SER A 739 -26.89 18.06 -18.66
CA SER A 739 -26.29 19.33 -18.26
C SER A 739 -25.15 19.18 -17.24
N PRO A 740 -24.23 20.16 -17.18
CA PRO A 740 -23.29 20.28 -16.07
C PRO A 740 -23.99 20.74 -14.77
N TYR A 741 -23.52 20.23 -13.63
CA TYR A 741 -23.94 20.56 -12.27
C TYR A 741 -22.76 21.15 -11.46
N SER A 742 -23.08 22.02 -10.50
CA SER A 742 -22.11 22.69 -9.62
C SER A 742 -22.12 22.15 -8.19
N SER A 743 -23.20 21.48 -7.79
CA SER A 743 -23.30 20.72 -6.54
C SER A 743 -24.39 19.64 -6.62
N VAL A 744 -24.23 18.60 -5.81
CA VAL A 744 -25.21 17.52 -5.60
C VAL A 744 -25.27 17.17 -4.11
N SER A 745 -26.45 16.86 -3.61
CA SER A 745 -26.72 16.37 -2.26
C SER A 745 -27.68 15.18 -2.36
N ALA A 746 -27.23 14.02 -1.93
CA ALA A 746 -28.11 12.89 -1.64
C ALA A 746 -28.78 13.10 -0.27
N GLY A 747 -30.05 12.69 -0.13
CA GLY A 747 -30.77 12.59 1.14
C GLY A 747 -30.99 11.12 1.51
N GLU A 748 -32.11 10.79 2.16
CA GLU A 748 -32.47 9.38 2.44
C GLU A 748 -32.82 8.60 1.16
N ASP A 749 -33.99 8.86 0.57
CA ASP A 749 -34.53 8.16 -0.62
C ASP A 749 -34.73 9.11 -1.83
N TYR A 750 -33.94 10.18 -1.89
CA TYR A 750 -33.95 11.17 -2.98
C TYR A 750 -32.62 11.93 -3.08
N THR A 751 -32.48 12.74 -4.14
CA THR A 751 -31.28 13.52 -4.46
C THR A 751 -31.68 14.88 -5.04
N CYS A 752 -30.93 15.93 -4.71
CA CYS A 752 -31.05 17.27 -5.30
C CYS A 752 -29.69 17.78 -5.79
N GLY A 753 -29.68 18.63 -6.83
CA GLY A 753 -28.46 19.25 -7.35
C GLY A 753 -28.70 20.62 -7.98
N ILE A 754 -27.66 21.45 -8.01
CA ILE A 754 -27.68 22.78 -8.66
C ILE A 754 -27.05 22.64 -10.04
N ARG A 755 -27.80 23.03 -11.08
CA ARG A 755 -27.34 22.99 -12.47
C ARG A 755 -26.52 24.23 -12.84
N THR A 756 -25.37 24.05 -13.47
CA THR A 756 -24.37 25.13 -13.64
C THR A 756 -24.79 26.24 -14.62
N ASN A 757 -25.65 25.93 -15.60
CA ASN A 757 -25.99 26.89 -16.67
C ASN A 757 -27.02 27.94 -16.27
N ASP A 758 -27.91 27.64 -15.33
CA ASP A 758 -28.95 28.54 -14.82
C ASP A 758 -28.96 28.67 -13.28
N SER A 759 -28.08 27.95 -12.57
CA SER A 759 -28.00 27.91 -11.10
C SER A 759 -29.33 27.55 -10.41
N ARG A 760 -30.21 26.81 -11.09
CA ARG A 760 -31.47 26.31 -10.51
C ARG A 760 -31.30 24.93 -9.89
N VAL A 761 -32.19 24.60 -8.95
CA VAL A 761 -32.25 23.30 -8.30
C VAL A 761 -33.09 22.33 -9.13
N LEU A 762 -32.57 21.12 -9.32
CA LEU A 762 -33.33 19.94 -9.74
C LEU A 762 -33.28 18.88 -8.65
N CYS A 763 -34.39 18.21 -8.40
CA CYS A 763 -34.51 17.10 -7.45
C CYS A 763 -35.17 15.88 -8.09
N TRP A 764 -34.86 14.69 -7.60
CA TRP A 764 -35.40 13.40 -8.06
C TRP A 764 -35.35 12.33 -6.96
N GLY A 765 -36.24 11.34 -7.01
CA GLY A 765 -36.44 10.34 -5.96
C GLY A 765 -37.83 10.40 -5.31
N ARG A 766 -37.93 9.95 -4.05
CA ARG A 766 -39.13 10.01 -3.20
C ARG A 766 -39.64 11.46 -3.05
N SER A 767 -40.94 11.67 -3.21
CA SER A 767 -41.59 12.99 -3.00
C SER A 767 -42.84 12.92 -2.11
N THR A 768 -43.00 11.89 -1.26
CA THR A 768 -44.25 11.72 -0.48
C THR A 768 -44.57 12.91 0.43
N GLU A 769 -43.54 13.62 0.91
CA GLU A 769 -43.67 14.82 1.72
C GLU A 769 -43.46 16.12 0.92
N GLY A 770 -43.28 16.02 -0.41
CA GLY A 770 -42.94 17.15 -1.28
C GLY A 770 -41.48 17.59 -1.23
N GLN A 771 -40.56 16.74 -0.73
CA GLN A 771 -39.14 17.06 -0.57
C GLN A 771 -38.42 17.41 -1.90
N LEU A 772 -39.00 17.10 -3.05
CA LEU A 772 -38.45 17.52 -4.34
C LEU A 772 -38.74 18.99 -4.70
N GLY A 773 -39.69 19.64 -4.02
CA GLY A 773 -39.97 21.08 -4.17
C GLY A 773 -40.53 21.49 -5.54
N ASP A 774 -41.12 20.56 -6.30
CA ASP A 774 -41.72 20.82 -7.62
C ASP A 774 -43.22 21.17 -7.56
N GLY A 775 -43.80 21.23 -6.35
CA GLY A 775 -45.22 21.47 -6.09
C GLY A 775 -46.06 20.20 -5.92
N GLU A 776 -45.49 19.00 -6.11
CA GLU A 776 -46.22 17.73 -6.19
C GLU A 776 -45.69 16.68 -5.21
N THR A 777 -46.57 15.78 -4.73
CA THR A 777 -46.18 14.65 -3.87
C THR A 777 -45.78 13.38 -4.64
N THR A 778 -45.56 13.49 -5.95
CA THR A 778 -45.29 12.35 -6.84
C THR A 778 -43.79 12.14 -7.03
N THR A 779 -43.31 10.93 -6.71
CA THR A 779 -41.94 10.45 -6.99
C THR A 779 -41.49 10.78 -8.42
N ARG A 780 -40.24 11.23 -8.59
CA ARG A 780 -39.65 11.59 -9.90
C ARG A 780 -38.44 10.71 -10.19
N LEU A 781 -38.47 9.95 -11.29
CA LEU A 781 -37.38 9.06 -11.70
C LEU A 781 -36.25 9.78 -12.46
N VAL A 782 -36.42 11.08 -12.72
CA VAL A 782 -35.52 11.93 -13.52
C VAL A 782 -35.37 13.29 -12.85
N PRO A 783 -34.21 13.98 -12.99
CA PRO A 783 -34.00 15.32 -12.46
C PRO A 783 -35.12 16.29 -12.89
N THR A 784 -35.90 16.75 -11.91
CA THR A 784 -37.08 17.61 -12.11
C THR A 784 -36.82 18.95 -11.45
N LEU A 785 -37.10 20.05 -12.14
CA LEU A 785 -36.91 21.40 -11.60
C LEU A 785 -37.87 21.68 -10.44
N THR A 786 -37.38 22.39 -9.41
CA THR A 786 -38.26 22.96 -8.38
C THR A 786 -39.24 23.99 -8.98
N SER A 787 -40.33 24.26 -8.26
CA SER A 787 -41.32 25.28 -8.65
C SER A 787 -40.79 26.71 -8.52
N ASP A 788 -39.86 26.95 -7.59
CA ASP A 788 -39.17 28.23 -7.45
C ASP A 788 -38.19 28.49 -8.61
N THR A 789 -38.26 29.69 -9.17
CA THR A 789 -37.46 30.13 -10.33
C THR A 789 -36.20 30.90 -9.94
N SER A 790 -35.92 31.04 -8.64
CA SER A 790 -34.70 31.66 -8.12
C SER A 790 -33.44 30.83 -8.41
N THR A 791 -32.28 31.48 -8.31
CA THR A 791 -30.96 30.83 -8.36
C THR A 791 -30.42 30.53 -6.96
N TYR A 792 -29.63 29.47 -6.82
CA TYR A 792 -29.16 28.94 -5.53
C TYR A 792 -27.63 28.87 -5.46
N LEU A 793 -27.08 29.04 -4.26
CA LEU A 793 -25.65 28.91 -3.95
C LEU A 793 -25.31 27.55 -3.33
N ARG A 794 -26.24 26.98 -2.55
CA ARG A 794 -26.08 25.73 -1.79
C ARG A 794 -27.43 25.01 -1.74
N ILE A 795 -27.38 23.68 -1.65
CA ILE A 795 -28.52 22.79 -1.47
C ILE A 795 -28.08 21.69 -0.49
N SER A 796 -28.98 21.25 0.39
CA SER A 796 -28.78 20.11 1.30
C SER A 796 -30.10 19.36 1.44
N ALA A 797 -30.05 18.06 1.19
CA ALA A 797 -31.16 17.12 1.33
C ALA A 797 -30.97 16.28 2.59
N GLY A 798 -32.01 16.17 3.42
CA GLY A 798 -32.06 15.30 4.60
C GLY A 798 -32.99 14.10 4.39
N GLU A 799 -33.60 13.62 5.48
CA GLU A 799 -34.53 12.48 5.48
C GLU A 799 -35.89 12.84 4.86
N GLY A 800 -36.63 13.77 5.47
CA GLY A 800 -37.91 14.29 4.97
C GLY A 800 -37.87 15.71 4.39
N THR A 801 -36.80 16.47 4.67
CA THR A 801 -36.72 17.93 4.41
C THR A 801 -35.53 18.27 3.51
N THR A 802 -35.68 19.26 2.63
CA THR A 802 -34.59 19.87 1.85
C THR A 802 -34.49 21.35 2.17
N CYS A 803 -33.28 21.89 2.26
CA CYS A 803 -33.04 23.33 2.40
C CYS A 803 -31.93 23.82 1.44
N GLY A 804 -32.10 25.02 0.89
CA GLY A 804 -31.14 25.67 -0.01
C GLY A 804 -30.94 27.15 0.29
N ILE A 805 -29.77 27.69 -0.06
CA ILE A 805 -29.44 29.12 0.08
C ILE A 805 -29.64 29.81 -1.26
N ARG A 806 -30.53 30.80 -1.31
CA ARG A 806 -30.83 31.59 -2.52
C ARG A 806 -29.75 32.63 -2.81
N ALA A 807 -29.40 32.82 -4.08
CA ALA A 807 -28.19 33.57 -4.47
C ALA A 807 -28.31 35.09 -4.51
N ASN A 808 -29.51 35.67 -4.43
CA ASN A 808 -29.69 37.13 -4.48
C ASN A 808 -29.67 37.80 -3.09
N ASP A 809 -30.05 37.07 -2.03
CA ASP A 809 -30.11 37.58 -0.65
C ASP A 809 -29.44 36.64 0.38
N SER A 810 -28.89 35.51 -0.04
CA SER A 810 -28.28 34.47 0.80
C SER A 810 -29.20 33.94 1.91
N ARG A 811 -30.53 34.06 1.74
CA ARG A 811 -31.50 33.49 2.70
C ARG A 811 -31.72 32.00 2.46
N VAL A 812 -32.04 31.29 3.53
CA VAL A 812 -32.43 29.87 3.48
C VAL A 812 -33.90 29.74 3.09
N LEU A 813 -34.17 28.85 2.14
CA LEU A 813 -35.49 28.30 1.88
C LEU A 813 -35.48 26.80 2.21
N CYS A 814 -36.55 26.29 2.81
CA CYS A 814 -36.75 24.87 3.10
C CYS A 814 -38.10 24.38 2.53
N TRP A 815 -38.19 23.07 2.26
CA TRP A 815 -39.38 22.39 1.74
C TRP A 815 -39.33 20.89 2.02
N GLY A 816 -40.45 20.18 1.79
CA GLY A 816 -40.65 18.80 2.20
C GLY A 816 -41.44 18.69 3.50
N ASP A 817 -41.11 17.68 4.32
CA ASP A 817 -41.68 17.46 5.65
C ASP A 817 -41.43 18.68 6.56
N GLY A 818 -42.48 19.11 7.26
CA GLY A 818 -42.48 20.20 8.24
C GLY A 818 -42.91 19.77 9.65
N GLN A 819 -43.03 18.47 9.90
CA GLN A 819 -43.24 17.95 11.25
C GLN A 819 -42.13 18.42 12.20
N TYR A 820 -42.50 18.74 13.43
CA TYR A 820 -41.60 19.23 14.47
C TYR A 820 -40.86 20.55 14.13
N GLY A 821 -41.22 21.22 13.02
CA GLY A 821 -40.65 22.50 12.62
C GLY A 821 -39.31 22.43 11.87
N SER A 822 -38.97 21.30 11.27
CA SER A 822 -37.78 21.07 10.42
C SER A 822 -37.60 22.11 9.28
N LEU A 823 -38.70 22.71 8.81
CA LEU A 823 -38.72 23.78 7.80
C LEU A 823 -38.27 25.15 8.32
N GLY A 824 -38.30 25.40 9.64
CA GLY A 824 -37.89 26.69 10.21
C GLY A 824 -38.86 27.84 9.93
N ASP A 825 -40.14 27.55 9.67
CA ASP A 825 -41.18 28.50 9.28
C ASP A 825 -42.08 28.96 10.46
N GLY A 826 -41.76 28.54 11.69
CA GLY A 826 -42.46 28.90 12.92
C GLY A 826 -43.59 27.95 13.32
N ASN A 827 -43.87 26.89 12.54
CA ASN A 827 -44.94 25.93 12.82
C ASN A 827 -44.41 24.55 13.26
N THR A 828 -44.97 23.97 14.33
CA THR A 828 -44.70 22.59 14.79
C THR A 828 -45.80 21.58 14.45
N SER A 829 -46.90 22.04 13.85
CA SER A 829 -48.04 21.17 13.48
C SER A 829 -47.65 20.19 12.36
N LEU A 830 -48.38 19.07 12.24
CA LEU A 830 -48.23 18.17 11.09
C LEU A 830 -48.60 18.93 9.80
N HIS A 831 -47.60 19.27 8.98
CA HIS A 831 -47.79 19.93 7.70
C HIS A 831 -46.54 19.71 6.83
N ASN A 832 -46.75 19.68 5.51
CA ASN A 832 -45.69 19.51 4.51
C ASN A 832 -45.73 20.71 3.57
N ASN A 833 -44.57 21.15 3.09
CA ASN A 833 -44.46 22.28 2.18
C ASN A 833 -43.86 21.85 0.85
N LEU A 834 -44.73 21.70 -0.16
CA LEU A 834 -44.36 21.14 -1.48
C LEU A 834 -43.54 22.10 -2.36
N ASN A 835 -43.23 23.31 -1.88
CA ASN A 835 -42.57 24.37 -2.63
C ASN A 835 -41.53 25.07 -1.76
N PRO A 836 -40.35 25.46 -2.28
CA PRO A 836 -39.33 26.20 -1.54
C PRO A 836 -39.90 27.44 -0.84
N ASN A 837 -39.85 27.47 0.50
CA ASN A 837 -40.35 28.56 1.33
C ASN A 837 -39.30 29.09 2.30
N LEU A 838 -39.36 30.39 2.57
CA LEU A 838 -38.38 31.07 3.43
C LEU A 838 -38.56 30.69 4.89
N THR A 839 -37.45 30.49 5.60
CA THR A 839 -37.44 30.40 7.07
C THR A 839 -37.89 31.73 7.71
N THR A 840 -38.29 31.70 8.99
CA THR A 840 -38.66 32.90 9.75
C THR A 840 -37.48 33.86 9.97
N ASP A 841 -36.26 33.33 10.08
CA ASP A 841 -35.07 34.16 10.17
C ASP A 841 -34.77 34.88 8.84
N THR A 842 -34.40 36.15 8.96
CA THR A 842 -34.15 37.06 7.83
C THR A 842 -32.67 37.26 7.55
N SER A 843 -31.78 36.60 8.30
CA SER A 843 -30.34 36.66 8.11
C SER A 843 -29.86 36.03 6.79
N ALA A 844 -28.72 36.49 6.31
CA ALA A 844 -27.94 35.79 5.29
C ALA A 844 -27.17 34.61 5.89
N TYR A 845 -27.04 33.51 5.16
CA TYR A 845 -26.33 32.29 5.55
C TYR A 845 -25.18 31.99 4.60
N SER A 846 -24.11 31.38 5.12
CA SER A 846 -22.94 30.92 4.35
C SER A 846 -22.98 29.40 4.10
N SER A 847 -23.64 28.64 4.98
CA SER A 847 -23.93 27.21 4.80
C SER A 847 -25.26 26.82 5.43
N VAL A 848 -25.86 25.75 4.91
CA VAL A 848 -27.01 25.04 5.48
C VAL A 848 -26.76 23.53 5.34
N SER A 849 -27.19 22.76 6.33
CA SER A 849 -27.15 21.30 6.37
C SER A 849 -28.43 20.79 7.02
N VAL A 850 -29.04 19.77 6.43
CA VAL A 850 -30.26 19.13 6.91
C VAL A 850 -29.95 17.70 7.33
N GLY A 851 -30.39 17.31 8.51
CA GLY A 851 -30.26 15.96 9.06
C GLY A 851 -31.53 15.13 8.85
N GLY A 852 -31.92 14.39 9.89
CA GLY A 852 -33.16 13.61 9.88
C GLY A 852 -34.40 14.51 9.91
N ALA A 853 -34.72 15.02 11.09
CA ALA A 853 -35.88 15.91 11.34
C ALA A 853 -35.45 17.28 11.93
N HIS A 854 -34.22 17.70 11.67
CA HIS A 854 -33.68 19.00 12.09
C HIS A 854 -32.69 19.53 11.07
N SER A 855 -32.54 20.86 11.05
CA SER A 855 -31.73 21.61 10.09
C SER A 855 -30.83 22.58 10.86
N CYS A 856 -29.62 22.83 10.34
CA CYS A 856 -28.69 23.81 10.91
C CYS A 856 -28.01 24.63 9.81
N GLY A 857 -27.67 25.89 10.10
CA GLY A 857 -26.97 26.78 9.18
C GLY A 857 -26.00 27.72 9.88
N ILE A 858 -24.95 28.15 9.16
CA ILE A 858 -24.01 29.16 9.64
C ILE A 858 -24.44 30.52 9.09
N ARG A 859 -24.69 31.47 9.99
CA ARG A 859 -25.09 32.83 9.64
C ARG A 859 -23.89 33.63 9.13
N ALA A 860 -24.05 34.35 8.03
CA ALA A 860 -22.95 34.91 7.25
C ALA A 860 -22.28 36.16 7.86
N ASN A 861 -22.88 36.82 8.87
CA ASN A 861 -22.35 38.05 9.46
C ASN A 861 -21.49 37.84 10.72
N ASP A 862 -21.76 36.78 11.49
CA ASP A 862 -21.07 36.45 12.75
C ASP A 862 -20.60 34.99 12.83
N SER A 863 -20.83 34.20 11.78
CA SER A 863 -20.51 32.77 11.69
C SER A 863 -21.10 31.92 12.82
N ARG A 864 -22.14 32.40 13.51
CA ARG A 864 -22.84 31.60 14.53
C ARG A 864 -23.68 30.51 13.86
N VAL A 865 -23.79 29.36 14.52
CA VAL A 865 -24.71 28.29 14.12
C VAL A 865 -26.11 28.62 14.64
N LEU A 866 -27.11 28.45 13.77
CA LEU A 866 -28.51 28.36 14.15
C LEU A 866 -29.05 26.99 13.73
N CYS A 867 -29.86 26.36 14.58
CA CYS A 867 -30.52 25.09 14.31
C CYS A 867 -32.03 25.18 14.59
N TRP A 868 -32.82 24.33 13.92
CA TRP A 868 -34.28 24.25 14.06
C TRP A 868 -34.82 22.86 13.71
N GLY A 869 -36.06 22.56 14.12
CA GLY A 869 -36.70 21.25 14.02
C GLY A 869 -36.67 20.48 15.34
N VAL A 870 -36.53 19.16 15.28
CA VAL A 870 -36.56 18.28 16.46
C VAL A 870 -35.47 18.63 17.48
N GLY A 871 -35.86 18.82 18.73
CA GLY A 871 -34.98 19.04 19.89
C GLY A 871 -34.57 17.76 20.60
N THR A 872 -35.29 16.65 20.37
CA THR A 872 -35.03 15.35 21.02
C THR A 872 -33.56 14.92 20.94
N TYR A 873 -33.02 14.47 22.08
CA TYR A 873 -31.58 14.22 22.39
C TYR A 873 -30.68 15.46 22.52
N GLY A 874 -31.20 16.67 22.33
CA GLY A 874 -30.44 17.92 22.43
C GLY A 874 -29.76 18.35 21.12
N ARG A 875 -30.19 17.77 19.98
CA ARG A 875 -29.53 17.89 18.67
C ARG A 875 -29.51 19.30 18.06
N LEU A 876 -30.29 20.23 18.60
CA LEU A 876 -30.27 21.65 18.20
C LEU A 876 -29.08 22.41 18.79
N GLY A 877 -28.59 22.01 19.97
CA GLY A 877 -27.43 22.65 20.60
C GLY A 877 -27.75 24.01 21.24
N ASP A 878 -29.03 24.31 21.49
CA ASP A 878 -29.52 25.53 22.14
C ASP A 878 -29.73 25.37 23.66
N GLY A 879 -29.21 24.28 24.25
CA GLY A 879 -29.27 23.98 25.68
C GLY A 879 -30.48 23.15 26.09
N GLU A 880 -31.50 23.07 25.23
CA GLU A 880 -32.77 22.39 25.49
C GLU A 880 -32.89 21.04 24.76
N THR A 881 -33.95 20.28 25.06
CA THR A 881 -34.31 19.08 24.31
C THR A 881 -35.72 19.14 23.69
N THR A 882 -36.32 20.33 23.61
CA THR A 882 -37.64 20.58 23.03
C THR A 882 -37.54 21.04 21.58
N ASP A 883 -38.47 20.62 20.74
CA ASP A 883 -38.49 20.99 19.31
C ASP A 883 -38.70 22.51 19.12
N ASN A 884 -37.98 23.09 18.16
CA ASN A 884 -37.93 24.53 17.94
C ASN A 884 -38.16 24.87 16.46
N PRO A 885 -39.33 25.42 16.07
CA PRO A 885 -39.69 25.61 14.66
C PRO A 885 -39.10 26.87 14.03
N ASN A 886 -38.18 27.57 14.71
CA ASN A 886 -37.51 28.76 14.22
C ASN A 886 -35.98 28.54 14.30
N PRO A 887 -35.18 29.05 13.36
CA PRO A 887 -33.72 29.05 13.47
C PRO A 887 -33.28 29.69 14.79
N ASN A 888 -32.81 28.87 15.74
CA ASN A 888 -32.37 29.29 17.06
C ASN A 888 -30.87 29.15 17.22
N VAL A 889 -30.25 30.10 17.92
CA VAL A 889 -28.80 30.21 18.07
C VAL A 889 -28.30 29.19 19.10
N THR A 890 -27.23 28.45 18.78
CA THR A 890 -26.62 27.48 19.72
C THR A 890 -26.03 28.16 20.96
N THR A 891 -25.81 27.40 22.04
CA THR A 891 -25.21 27.92 23.27
C THR A 891 -23.72 28.23 23.16
N ASP A 892 -22.98 27.57 22.26
CA ASP A 892 -21.56 27.87 22.02
C ASP A 892 -21.40 29.17 21.24
N SER A 893 -20.97 30.22 21.94
CA SER A 893 -21.00 31.63 21.48
C SER A 893 -19.99 31.97 20.37
N PHE A 894 -19.17 31.02 19.94
CA PHE A 894 -18.14 31.20 18.93
C PHE A 894 -18.66 31.03 17.49
N ALA A 895 -17.84 31.52 16.55
CA ALA A 895 -17.99 31.30 15.12
C ALA A 895 -17.63 29.87 14.71
N TYR A 896 -18.27 29.37 13.66
CA TYR A 896 -18.01 28.07 13.02
C TYR A 896 -17.60 28.24 11.54
N THR A 897 -16.79 27.31 11.03
CA THR A 897 -16.40 27.22 9.61
C THR A 897 -17.22 26.18 8.85
N LYS A 898 -17.65 25.11 9.53
CA LYS A 898 -18.52 24.06 8.99
C LYS A 898 -19.50 23.59 10.06
N ILE A 899 -20.71 23.22 9.62
CA ILE A 899 -21.76 22.57 10.40
C ILE A 899 -22.33 21.41 9.57
N ILE A 900 -22.56 20.26 10.19
CA ILE A 900 -23.30 19.13 9.61
C ILE A 900 -24.34 18.66 10.63
N ALA A 901 -25.59 18.53 10.18
CA ALA A 901 -26.66 17.85 10.89
C ALA A 901 -26.78 16.42 10.35
N GLY A 902 -26.58 15.41 11.20
CA GLY A 902 -26.82 14.00 10.88
C GLY A 902 -28.24 13.56 11.31
N PRO A 903 -28.57 12.25 11.25
CA PRO A 903 -29.90 11.76 11.63
C PRO A 903 -30.28 11.99 13.10
N PHE A 904 -29.32 11.94 14.03
CA PHE A 904 -29.58 12.04 15.48
C PHE A 904 -28.63 12.97 16.26
N HIS A 905 -27.53 13.41 15.65
CA HIS A 905 -26.53 14.29 16.24
C HIS A 905 -26.08 15.34 15.23
N THR A 906 -25.48 16.41 15.73
CA THR A 906 -24.99 17.56 14.95
C THR A 906 -23.56 17.81 15.36
N CYS A 907 -22.68 18.11 14.41
CA CYS A 907 -21.29 18.48 14.69
C CYS A 907 -20.82 19.63 13.79
N GLY A 908 -19.96 20.48 14.33
CA GLY A 908 -19.37 21.59 13.59
C GLY A 908 -17.90 21.82 13.94
N ILE A 909 -17.17 22.44 13.02
CA ILE A 909 -15.78 22.87 13.21
C ILE A 909 -15.80 24.34 13.64
N ARG A 910 -15.25 24.62 14.83
CA ARG A 910 -15.25 25.96 15.42
C ARG A 910 -14.08 26.80 14.91
N THR A 911 -14.30 28.07 14.61
CA THR A 911 -13.34 28.91 13.86
C THR A 911 -12.09 29.31 14.64
N ASN A 912 -12.15 29.37 15.98
CA ASN A 912 -11.04 29.88 16.80
C ASN A 912 -9.96 28.83 17.11
N ASP A 913 -10.33 27.54 17.21
CA ASP A 913 -9.42 26.42 17.51
C ASP A 913 -9.48 25.29 16.46
N SER A 914 -10.38 25.39 15.48
CA SER A 914 -10.63 24.36 14.46
C SER A 914 -10.99 22.98 15.03
N ARG A 915 -11.46 22.93 16.28
CA ARG A 915 -11.89 21.67 16.90
C ARG A 915 -13.31 21.30 16.48
N VAL A 916 -13.59 20.00 16.48
CA VAL A 916 -14.95 19.48 16.29
C VAL A 916 -15.70 19.55 17.62
N LEU A 917 -16.87 20.20 17.59
CA LEU A 917 -17.87 20.07 18.64
C LEU A 917 -19.04 19.25 18.11
N CYS A 918 -19.57 18.36 18.92
CA CYS A 918 -20.70 17.49 18.63
C CYS A 918 -21.76 17.56 19.75
N TRP A 919 -23.03 17.42 19.37
CA TRP A 919 -24.18 17.44 20.29
C TRP A 919 -25.34 16.61 19.76
N GLY A 920 -26.32 16.31 20.61
CA GLY A 920 -27.39 15.35 20.33
C GLY A 920 -27.09 13.94 20.87
N TYR A 921 -27.53 12.93 20.12
CA TYR A 921 -27.50 11.52 20.52
C TYR A 921 -26.07 10.95 20.60
N GLY A 922 -25.78 10.14 21.63
CA GLY A 922 -24.41 9.68 21.92
C GLY A 922 -24.21 8.24 22.41
N LEU A 923 -25.24 7.38 22.45
CA LEU A 923 -25.12 6.02 23.01
C LEU A 923 -24.07 5.13 22.31
N TYR A 924 -23.70 5.44 21.06
CA TYR A 924 -22.70 4.70 20.29
C TYR A 924 -21.32 5.37 20.32
N GLY A 925 -21.17 6.49 21.02
CA GLY A 925 -19.92 7.27 21.06
C GLY A 925 -19.74 8.22 19.86
N GLN A 926 -20.75 8.40 19.01
CA GLN A 926 -20.68 9.20 17.76
C GLN A 926 -20.36 10.68 17.97
N ARG A 927 -20.50 11.21 19.19
CA ARG A 927 -20.08 12.58 19.51
C ARG A 927 -18.56 12.70 19.70
N GLY A 928 -17.85 11.60 19.91
CA GLY A 928 -16.39 11.59 20.07
C GLY A 928 -15.90 12.30 21.33
N ASP A 929 -16.79 12.54 22.31
CA ASP A 929 -16.51 13.27 23.55
C ASP A 929 -16.13 12.34 24.72
N GLY A 930 -15.81 11.07 24.43
CA GLY A 930 -15.50 10.03 25.40
C GLY A 930 -16.72 9.55 26.20
N GLN A 931 -17.89 10.13 25.99
CA GLN A 931 -19.12 9.85 26.73
C GLN A 931 -20.11 9.05 25.89
N THR A 932 -20.72 8.03 26.48
CA THR A 932 -21.82 7.25 25.89
C THR A 932 -23.19 7.68 26.43
N SER A 933 -23.32 8.93 26.89
CA SER A 933 -24.59 9.47 27.40
C SER A 933 -25.63 9.63 26.27
N ASN A 934 -26.90 9.39 26.60
CA ASN A 934 -28.00 9.37 25.62
C ASN A 934 -28.19 10.70 24.89
N ASN A 935 -28.13 11.82 25.62
CA ASN A 935 -28.41 13.16 25.15
C ASN A 935 -27.29 14.13 25.55
N GLN A 936 -27.09 15.17 24.73
CA GLN A 936 -26.15 16.26 24.97
C GLN A 936 -26.69 17.53 24.30
N ALA A 937 -27.26 18.45 25.09
CA ALA A 937 -27.99 19.61 24.57
C ALA A 937 -27.13 20.86 24.31
N ASN A 938 -25.86 20.83 24.68
CA ASN A 938 -24.88 21.88 24.40
C ASN A 938 -23.77 21.34 23.50
N PRO A 939 -23.25 22.09 22.53
CA PRO A 939 -22.06 21.71 21.76
C PRO A 939 -20.92 21.29 22.68
N ASN A 940 -20.55 20.01 22.66
CA ASN A 940 -19.46 19.45 23.47
C ASN A 940 -18.26 19.16 22.57
N VAL A 941 -17.03 19.41 23.04
CA VAL A 941 -15.84 19.19 22.22
C VAL A 941 -15.45 17.72 22.21
N THR A 942 -15.01 17.20 21.06
CA THR A 942 -14.42 15.86 20.97
C THR A 942 -13.19 15.71 21.88
N THR A 943 -12.77 14.48 22.18
CA THR A 943 -11.55 14.22 22.97
C THR A 943 -10.25 14.46 22.20
N ASP A 944 -10.25 14.41 20.87
CA ASP A 944 -9.09 14.87 20.09
C ASP A 944 -8.95 16.41 20.19
N SER A 945 -7.78 16.86 20.64
CA SER A 945 -7.39 18.27 20.76
C SER A 945 -6.93 18.89 19.43
N SER A 946 -6.83 18.09 18.37
CA SER A 946 -6.38 18.51 17.05
C SER A 946 -7.37 19.42 16.31
N ALA A 947 -6.82 20.22 15.39
CA ALA A 947 -7.58 20.94 14.39
C ALA A 947 -8.09 20.00 13.28
N TYR A 948 -9.31 20.23 12.80
CA TYR A 948 -9.96 19.50 11.71
C TYR A 948 -10.22 20.41 10.50
N ALA A 949 -10.01 19.88 9.30
CA ALA A 949 -10.30 20.51 8.03
C ALA A 949 -11.65 20.05 7.44
N ASN A 950 -12.14 18.87 7.85
CA ASN A 950 -13.47 18.39 7.48
C ASN A 950 -14.12 17.56 8.60
N ILE A 951 -15.45 17.51 8.61
CA ILE A 951 -16.30 16.66 9.45
C ILE A 951 -17.54 16.24 8.64
N GLU A 952 -17.92 14.97 8.73
CA GLU A 952 -19.09 14.36 8.09
C GLU A 952 -19.74 13.35 9.06
N LEU A 953 -21.07 13.18 9.00
CA LEU A 953 -21.83 12.38 9.98
C LEU A 953 -22.72 11.34 9.29
N GLY A 954 -22.63 10.09 9.73
CA GLY A 954 -23.63 9.06 9.45
C GLY A 954 -24.65 8.91 10.58
N ARG A 955 -25.39 7.80 10.63
CA ARG A 955 -26.47 7.62 11.63
C ARG A 955 -25.98 7.42 13.06
N ARG A 956 -24.85 6.75 13.20
CA ARG A 956 -24.23 6.38 14.48
C ARG A 956 -22.71 6.49 14.47
N HIS A 957 -22.13 7.08 13.43
CA HIS A 957 -20.71 7.36 13.33
C HIS A 957 -20.46 8.77 12.80
N SER A 958 -19.25 9.25 13.01
CA SER A 958 -18.75 10.54 12.57
C SER A 958 -17.34 10.35 12.04
N CYS A 959 -16.99 11.00 10.94
CA CYS A 959 -15.66 10.92 10.35
C CYS A 959 -15.15 12.34 9.99
N GLY A 960 -13.91 12.65 10.37
CA GLY A 960 -13.29 13.94 10.11
C GLY A 960 -11.89 13.83 9.52
N ILE A 961 -11.48 14.85 8.77
CA ILE A 961 -10.10 15.00 8.27
C ILE A 961 -9.34 15.94 9.20
N ARG A 962 -8.22 15.49 9.75
CA ARG A 962 -7.36 16.27 10.64
C ARG A 962 -6.51 17.27 9.82
N ALA A 963 -6.56 18.55 10.18
CA ALA A 963 -5.97 19.63 9.38
C ALA A 963 -4.42 19.66 9.37
N ASN A 964 -3.77 18.96 10.30
CA ASN A 964 -2.31 19.02 10.49
C ASN A 964 -1.53 17.88 9.80
N ASP A 965 -2.20 16.78 9.42
CA ASP A 965 -1.58 15.64 8.73
C ASP A 965 -2.50 14.92 7.73
N SER A 966 -3.65 15.52 7.40
CA SER A 966 -4.68 15.02 6.47
C SER A 966 -5.17 13.58 6.76
N ARG A 967 -4.98 13.06 7.98
CA ARG A 967 -5.51 11.75 8.38
C ARG A 967 -7.02 11.79 8.57
N VAL A 968 -7.68 10.71 8.18
CA VAL A 968 -9.08 10.47 8.52
C VAL A 968 -9.15 9.85 9.91
N LEU A 969 -10.01 10.39 10.76
CA LEU A 969 -10.38 9.81 12.04
C LEU A 969 -11.89 9.58 12.05
N CYS A 970 -12.33 8.41 12.49
CA CYS A 970 -13.73 8.05 12.62
C CYS A 970 -14.03 7.56 14.05
N TRP A 971 -15.27 7.77 14.51
CA TRP A 971 -15.74 7.37 15.83
C TRP A 971 -17.25 7.13 15.85
N GLY A 972 -17.74 6.36 16.82
CA GLY A 972 -19.13 5.89 16.90
C GLY A 972 -19.28 4.36 16.77
N ASP A 973 -20.39 3.92 16.19
CA ASP A 973 -20.73 2.52 15.87
C ASP A 973 -19.83 2.01 14.72
N GLY A 974 -19.08 0.94 14.98
CA GLY A 974 -18.21 0.25 14.03
C GLY A 974 -18.74 -1.10 13.55
N SER A 975 -19.98 -1.46 13.88
CA SER A 975 -20.57 -2.78 13.59
C SER A 975 -20.71 -3.10 12.10
N TYR A 976 -20.53 -2.10 11.22
CA TYR A 976 -20.62 -2.21 9.75
C TYR A 976 -19.29 -1.90 9.06
N GLY A 977 -18.16 -1.82 9.79
CA GLY A 977 -16.86 -1.38 9.24
C GLY A 977 -16.80 0.13 8.90
N THR A 978 -17.85 0.87 9.24
CA THR A 978 -18.04 2.33 9.14
C THR A 978 -16.84 3.16 9.63
N LEU A 979 -16.12 2.67 10.64
CA LEU A 979 -14.97 3.38 11.23
C LEU A 979 -13.66 3.20 10.45
N GLY A 980 -13.61 2.32 9.43
CA GLY A 980 -12.44 2.14 8.57
C GLY A 980 -11.17 1.68 9.31
N ASP A 981 -11.29 1.06 10.49
CA ASP A 981 -10.18 0.65 11.35
C ASP A 981 -9.79 -0.84 11.19
N GLY A 982 -10.24 -1.45 10.09
CA GLY A 982 -9.99 -2.85 9.77
C GLY A 982 -10.83 -3.86 10.58
N ASN A 983 -11.60 -3.40 11.56
CA ASN A 983 -12.45 -4.24 12.39
C ASN A 983 -13.89 -4.32 11.83
N THR A 984 -14.47 -5.51 11.84
CA THR A 984 -15.86 -5.78 11.42
C THR A 984 -16.69 -6.47 12.51
N ALA A 985 -16.13 -6.68 13.71
CA ALA A 985 -16.90 -7.08 14.87
C ALA A 985 -17.70 -5.89 15.43
N ALA A 986 -18.87 -6.14 16.02
CA ALA A 986 -19.67 -5.12 16.68
C ALA A 986 -18.88 -4.47 17.83
N HIS A 987 -18.51 -3.20 17.66
CA HIS A 987 -17.75 -2.42 18.61
C HIS A 987 -18.10 -0.92 18.45
N ASN A 988 -18.02 -0.18 19.55
CA ASN A 988 -18.26 1.27 19.57
C ASN A 988 -16.98 1.97 20.02
N VAL A 989 -16.62 3.07 19.37
CA VAL A 989 -15.41 3.85 19.68
C VAL A 989 -15.82 5.28 20.06
N ALA A 990 -15.78 5.61 21.35
CA ALA A 990 -16.27 6.88 21.88
C ALA A 990 -15.30 8.08 21.75
N ASN A 991 -14.13 7.86 21.15
CA ASN A 991 -13.08 8.86 20.91
C ASN A 991 -12.68 8.82 19.43
N PRO A 992 -12.27 9.95 18.80
CA PRO A 992 -11.72 9.94 17.45
C PRO A 992 -10.56 8.95 17.30
N ASN A 993 -10.75 7.91 16.48
CA ASN A 993 -9.75 6.87 16.24
C ASN A 993 -9.29 6.91 14.77
N ILE A 994 -8.05 6.49 14.52
CA ILE A 994 -7.43 6.57 13.20
C ILE A 994 -7.91 5.40 12.34
N THR A 995 -8.46 5.70 11.16
CA THR A 995 -8.80 4.67 10.15
C THR A 995 -7.52 3.94 9.73
N THR A 996 -7.50 2.60 9.73
CA THR A 996 -6.30 1.84 9.39
C THR A 996 -6.01 1.93 7.90
N SER A 997 -4.95 2.65 7.54
CA SER A 997 -4.26 2.44 6.27
C SER A 997 -2.91 1.77 6.54
N SER A 998 -2.51 0.84 5.68
CA SER A 998 -1.39 -0.08 5.88
C SER A 998 -0.03 0.58 5.63
N SER A 999 0.40 1.43 6.57
CA SER A 999 1.74 2.05 6.61
C SER A 999 2.32 1.99 8.04
N PRO A 1000 3.62 1.70 8.24
CA PRO A 1000 4.14 1.23 9.54
C PRO A 1000 4.66 2.34 10.48
N TYR A 1001 4.52 2.16 11.81
CA TYR A 1001 5.57 2.33 12.85
C TYR A 1001 5.04 1.95 14.27
N LYS A 1002 5.87 2.07 15.33
CA LYS A 1002 5.66 1.48 16.69
C LYS A 1002 5.66 2.54 17.82
N LYS A 1003 5.32 2.11 19.06
CA LYS A 1003 5.35 2.91 20.33
C LYS A 1003 6.74 3.49 20.69
N GLY A 1004 6.74 4.51 21.57
CA GLY A 1004 7.86 5.41 21.90
C GLY A 1004 8.91 4.96 22.93
N PHE A 1005 9.59 5.94 23.56
CA PHE A 1005 10.93 5.81 24.18
C PHE A 1005 10.97 6.13 25.69
N SER A 1006 12.04 5.69 26.37
CA SER A 1006 12.29 5.90 27.81
C SER A 1006 13.01 7.23 28.14
N SER A 1007 12.84 7.71 29.37
CA SER A 1007 13.48 8.93 29.88
C SER A 1007 15.01 8.88 29.96
N SER A 1008 15.65 10.06 30.03
CA SER A 1008 17.10 10.30 30.16
C SER A 1008 18.03 9.95 28.97
N GLU A 1009 17.57 9.33 27.89
CA GLU A 1009 18.38 9.19 26.66
C GLU A 1009 18.35 10.48 25.79
N GLU A 1010 19.37 10.69 24.95
CA GLU A 1010 19.43 11.85 24.04
C GLU A 1010 18.87 11.48 22.66
N VAL A 1011 17.64 11.92 22.38
CA VAL A 1011 16.87 11.47 21.21
C VAL A 1011 17.12 12.38 20.01
N LEU A 1012 17.42 11.80 18.85
CA LEU A 1012 17.35 12.49 17.55
C LEU A 1012 15.87 12.69 17.20
N VAL A 1013 15.27 13.75 17.74
CA VAL A 1013 13.85 14.03 17.56
C VAL A 1013 13.53 14.47 16.13
N SER A 1014 14.48 15.10 15.44
CA SER A 1014 14.18 15.66 14.11
C SER A 1014 15.40 15.92 13.22
N ILE A 1015 15.14 15.92 11.91
CA ILE A 1015 16.09 16.28 10.85
C ILE A 1015 15.40 17.29 9.93
N LEU A 1016 15.89 18.52 9.92
CA LEU A 1016 15.41 19.55 9.00
C LEU A 1016 16.12 19.43 7.66
N GLY A 1017 15.35 19.14 6.61
CA GLY A 1017 15.87 19.00 5.25
C GLY A 1017 16.54 20.27 4.74
N ASN A 1018 17.72 20.12 4.15
CA ASN A 1018 18.43 21.16 3.41
C ASN A 1018 17.58 21.95 2.39
N ALA A 1019 16.55 21.34 1.80
CA ALA A 1019 15.59 21.98 0.90
C ALA A 1019 14.85 23.20 1.50
N TYR A 1020 14.89 23.39 2.82
CA TYR A 1020 14.27 24.53 3.51
C TYR A 1020 15.25 25.67 3.87
N LEU A 1021 16.57 25.51 3.67
CA LEU A 1021 17.60 26.37 4.28
C LEU A 1021 18.17 27.43 3.30
N ASN A 1022 17.87 28.73 3.49
CA ASN A 1022 18.48 29.78 2.65
C ASN A 1022 19.76 30.36 3.27
N VAL A 1023 20.68 30.81 2.41
CA VAL A 1023 21.93 31.47 2.83
C VAL A 1023 21.64 32.79 3.56
N GLY A 1024 22.24 32.97 4.73
CA GLY A 1024 22.05 34.14 5.60
C GLY A 1024 20.97 33.98 6.68
N GLU A 1025 20.19 32.89 6.63
CA GLU A 1025 19.17 32.61 7.66
C GLU A 1025 19.77 32.08 8.97
N ASN A 1026 19.01 32.26 10.06
CA ASN A 1026 19.37 31.88 11.42
C ASN A 1026 18.34 30.90 11.98
N TRP A 1027 18.73 29.64 12.12
CA TRP A 1027 17.85 28.54 12.52
C TRP A 1027 18.11 28.06 13.94
N SER A 1028 17.06 27.61 14.64
CA SER A 1028 17.14 26.96 15.96
C SER A 1028 16.12 25.82 16.08
N LEU A 1029 16.37 24.86 16.96
CA LEU A 1029 15.40 23.86 17.39
C LEU A 1029 14.80 24.24 18.74
N GLY A 1030 13.48 24.18 18.87
CA GLY A 1030 12.79 24.13 20.16
C GLY A 1030 12.32 22.72 20.48
N CYS A 1031 12.43 22.32 21.75
CA CYS A 1031 11.85 21.08 22.27
C CYS A 1031 11.23 21.27 23.65
N ARG A 1032 10.21 20.46 23.91
CA ARG A 1032 9.72 20.12 25.26
C ARG A 1032 9.37 18.64 25.33
N SER A 1033 9.48 18.06 26.51
CA SER A 1033 9.01 16.70 26.80
C SER A 1033 7.57 16.71 27.30
N TYR A 1034 6.90 15.58 27.12
CA TYR A 1034 5.58 15.27 27.62
C TYR A 1034 5.62 13.81 28.12
N ASP A 1035 5.27 13.62 29.37
CA ASP A 1035 5.19 12.36 30.15
C ASP A 1035 3.83 11.67 30.03
N PHE A 1036 2.92 12.26 29.25
CA PHE A 1036 1.48 11.95 29.15
C PHE A 1036 0.57 12.57 30.23
N THR A 1037 1.12 13.29 31.23
CA THR A 1037 0.35 14.07 32.20
C THR A 1037 0.51 15.58 31.98
N ASP A 1038 1.71 16.15 31.97
CA ASP A 1038 1.95 17.59 31.73
C ASP A 1038 3.24 17.90 30.91
N TYR A 1039 3.29 19.09 30.31
CA TYR A 1039 4.36 19.48 29.39
C TYR A 1039 5.49 20.22 30.10
N SER A 1040 6.73 19.85 29.77
CA SER A 1040 7.88 20.66 30.16
C SER A 1040 7.81 22.07 29.57
N SER A 1041 8.53 23.00 30.20
CA SER A 1041 8.87 24.26 29.55
C SER A 1041 9.67 24.04 28.25
N TRP A 1042 9.50 24.94 27.27
CA TRP A 1042 10.25 24.89 26.01
C TRP A 1042 11.71 25.29 26.25
N MET A 1043 12.63 24.41 25.86
CA MET A 1043 14.06 24.68 25.79
C MET A 1043 14.48 24.79 24.31
N ASN A 1044 15.37 25.74 24.00
CA ASN A 1044 15.80 26.03 22.63
C ASN A 1044 17.31 25.79 22.46
N SER A 1045 17.72 25.39 21.26
CA SER A 1045 19.12 25.23 20.88
C SER A 1045 19.82 26.58 20.70
N SER A 1046 21.15 26.52 20.56
CA SER A 1046 21.94 27.59 19.93
C SER A 1046 21.37 27.97 18.55
N VAL A 1047 21.68 29.19 18.10
CA VAL A 1047 21.35 29.67 16.74
C VAL A 1047 22.41 29.20 15.74
N LEU A 1048 21.97 28.83 14.54
CA LEU A 1048 22.78 28.35 13.42
C LEU A 1048 22.64 29.27 12.20
N THR A 1049 23.74 29.85 11.72
CA THR A 1049 23.73 30.66 10.48
C THR A 1049 24.13 29.82 9.26
N ILE A 1050 23.45 30.04 8.12
CA ILE A 1050 23.68 29.35 6.84
C ILE A 1050 24.58 30.16 5.89
N VAL A 1051 25.55 29.51 5.21
CA VAL A 1051 26.56 30.17 4.33
C VAL A 1051 26.62 29.58 2.88
N PRO A 1052 27.09 30.34 1.86
CA PRO A 1052 26.99 29.98 0.43
C PRO A 1052 28.05 28.98 -0.09
N TYR A 1053 27.90 28.57 -1.36
CA TYR A 1053 28.64 27.49 -2.02
C TYR A 1053 29.13 27.86 -3.45
N GLU A 1054 30.29 27.34 -3.86
CA GLU A 1054 30.98 27.57 -5.15
C GLU A 1054 31.44 26.21 -5.76
N PRO A 1055 31.28 25.93 -7.08
CA PRO A 1055 31.36 24.57 -7.64
C PRO A 1055 32.67 24.22 -8.39
N SER A 1056 33.09 22.94 -8.42
CA SER A 1056 34.17 22.46 -9.31
C SER A 1056 34.09 20.98 -9.74
N SER A 1057 34.60 20.73 -10.95
CA SER A 1057 34.65 19.51 -11.79
C SER A 1057 35.00 18.14 -11.17
N GLY A 1058 34.46 17.06 -11.76
CA GLY A 1058 34.77 15.66 -11.46
C GLY A 1058 36.10 15.10 -12.00
N THR A 1059 36.34 13.81 -11.79
CA THR A 1059 37.68 13.20 -11.75
C THR A 1059 38.13 12.44 -13.01
N GLY A 1060 39.29 12.85 -13.53
CA GLY A 1060 40.32 11.91 -14.00
C GLY A 1060 41.31 11.60 -12.86
N PHE A 1061 42.24 10.66 -13.05
CA PHE A 1061 43.22 10.32 -12.02
C PHE A 1061 44.37 11.34 -11.99
N PHE A 1062 44.47 12.12 -10.92
CA PHE A 1062 45.51 13.15 -10.77
C PHE A 1062 46.71 12.62 -10.00
N ILE A 1063 47.92 12.84 -10.53
CA ILE A 1063 49.16 12.77 -9.74
C ILE A 1063 49.52 14.20 -9.37
N THR A 1064 49.28 14.57 -8.11
CA THR A 1064 49.71 15.83 -7.50
C THR A 1064 51.11 15.67 -6.90
N ASN A 1065 51.82 16.79 -6.72
CA ASN A 1065 52.91 16.84 -5.74
C ASN A 1065 52.39 17.49 -4.44
N ASN A 1066 53.24 17.55 -3.40
CA ASN A 1066 52.87 18.05 -2.07
C ASN A 1066 52.54 19.58 -2.01
N ALA A 1067 52.42 20.26 -3.15
CA ALA A 1067 51.91 21.63 -3.28
C ALA A 1067 50.65 21.73 -4.17
N GLY A 1068 49.99 20.62 -4.51
CA GLY A 1068 48.63 20.60 -5.07
C GLY A 1068 48.47 20.95 -6.56
N GLY A 1069 49.56 21.12 -7.31
CA GLY A 1069 49.50 21.42 -8.75
C GLY A 1069 49.32 20.17 -9.63
N ASN A 1070 48.33 20.18 -10.52
CA ASN A 1070 48.13 19.14 -11.55
C ASN A 1070 49.14 19.31 -12.70
N VAL A 1071 50.00 18.30 -12.92
CA VAL A 1071 51.12 18.39 -13.89
C VAL A 1071 50.80 17.76 -15.26
N ALA A 1072 49.94 16.72 -15.29
CA ALA A 1072 49.65 15.94 -16.50
C ALA A 1072 48.15 15.57 -16.62
N LEU A 1073 47.73 15.26 -17.85
CA LEU A 1073 46.38 14.82 -18.22
C LEU A 1073 46.44 13.66 -19.21
N PHE A 1074 45.45 12.77 -19.15
CA PHE A 1074 45.13 11.82 -20.21
C PHE A 1074 43.70 12.07 -20.72
N ASP A 1075 43.46 11.85 -22.02
CA ASP A 1075 42.10 11.86 -22.59
C ASP A 1075 41.46 10.46 -22.61
N LYS A 1076 40.16 10.40 -22.97
CA LYS A 1076 39.37 9.16 -23.02
C LYS A 1076 39.81 8.14 -24.09
N ASN A 1077 40.76 8.49 -24.95
CA ASN A 1077 41.37 7.62 -25.94
C ASN A 1077 42.80 7.18 -25.53
N GLY A 1078 43.28 7.62 -24.36
CA GLY A 1078 44.61 7.29 -23.83
C GLY A 1078 45.73 8.26 -24.24
N ASN A 1079 45.43 9.40 -24.87
CA ASN A 1079 46.47 10.35 -25.29
C ASN A 1079 46.94 11.22 -24.10
N PHE A 1080 48.24 11.48 -24.03
CA PHE A 1080 48.91 12.18 -22.92
C PHE A 1080 49.20 13.65 -23.23
N TYR A 1081 48.88 14.55 -22.30
CA TYR A 1081 49.09 15.99 -22.43
C TYR A 1081 49.69 16.62 -21.16
N LEU A 1082 50.71 17.47 -21.32
CA LEU A 1082 51.34 18.26 -20.24
C LEU A 1082 51.00 19.75 -20.37
N LYS A 1083 50.69 20.42 -19.25
CA LYS A 1083 50.33 21.85 -19.23
C LYS A 1083 51.41 22.72 -18.57
N GLY A 1084 52.53 22.90 -19.27
CA GLY A 1084 53.60 23.80 -18.81
C GLY A 1084 53.26 25.29 -18.98
N LYS A 1085 53.66 26.12 -18.01
CA LYS A 1085 53.51 27.58 -18.06
C LYS A 1085 54.63 28.20 -18.90
N LYS A 1086 54.29 28.89 -20.00
CA LYS A 1086 55.26 29.60 -20.85
C LYS A 1086 55.69 30.91 -20.19
N ASN A 1087 56.69 30.87 -19.31
CA ASN A 1087 57.25 32.09 -18.71
C ASN A 1087 58.03 32.91 -19.74
N SER A 1088 57.68 34.20 -19.84
CA SER A 1088 58.51 35.22 -20.49
C SER A 1088 59.66 35.64 -19.57
N ASN A 1089 60.80 35.98 -20.18
CA ASN A 1089 62.00 36.58 -19.59
C ASN A 1089 62.94 35.67 -18.78
N GLN A 1090 63.90 35.10 -19.53
CA GLN A 1090 65.35 34.93 -19.26
C GLN A 1090 65.86 34.36 -17.90
N GLY A 1091 66.98 33.60 -17.89
CA GLY A 1091 67.95 33.41 -18.98
C GLY A 1091 68.82 32.14 -18.89
N THR A 1092 69.44 31.83 -20.03
CA THR A 1092 70.60 30.94 -20.23
C THR A 1092 70.63 29.62 -19.45
N LEU A 1093 70.02 28.58 -20.02
CA LEU A 1093 70.71 27.31 -20.34
C LEU A 1093 69.90 26.53 -21.39
N ASN A 1094 70.59 25.79 -22.26
CA ASN A 1094 70.03 25.31 -23.53
C ASN A 1094 69.06 24.13 -23.35
N ALA A 1095 67.76 24.40 -23.40
CA ALA A 1095 66.72 23.40 -23.60
C ALA A 1095 66.30 23.33 -25.09
N PRO A 1096 65.99 22.16 -25.66
CA PRO A 1096 65.44 22.06 -27.02
C PRO A 1096 64.11 22.82 -27.15
N ALA A 1097 63.87 23.43 -28.32
CA ALA A 1097 62.60 24.09 -28.60
C ALA A 1097 61.42 23.11 -28.44
N ASN A 1098 60.30 23.59 -27.87
CA ASN A 1098 59.11 22.81 -27.54
C ASN A 1098 59.36 21.63 -26.56
N SER A 1099 60.26 21.82 -25.59
CA SER A 1099 60.40 20.94 -24.42
C SER A 1099 59.82 21.59 -23.14
N PHE A 1100 59.28 20.74 -22.26
CA PHE A 1100 58.81 21.09 -20.92
C PHE A 1100 59.87 20.78 -19.86
N VAL A 1101 59.88 21.58 -18.79
CA VAL A 1101 60.87 21.51 -17.70
C VAL A 1101 60.18 21.01 -16.43
N LEU A 1102 60.72 19.96 -15.82
CA LEU A 1102 60.27 19.44 -14.53
C LEU A 1102 61.24 19.89 -13.42
N GLN A 1103 60.68 20.38 -12.32
CA GLN A 1103 61.43 20.91 -11.18
C GLN A 1103 60.97 20.27 -9.87
N ASN A 1104 61.87 20.16 -8.90
CA ASN A 1104 61.56 19.70 -7.54
C ASN A 1104 60.90 20.82 -6.70
N SER A 1105 60.55 20.52 -5.44
CA SER A 1105 59.93 21.46 -4.51
C SER A 1105 60.80 22.68 -4.14
N SER A 1106 62.10 22.68 -4.44
CA SER A 1106 63.01 23.83 -4.27
C SER A 1106 63.29 24.58 -5.59
N GLY A 1107 62.55 24.30 -6.67
CA GLY A 1107 62.74 24.93 -7.98
C GLY A 1107 63.92 24.40 -8.81
N THR A 1108 64.61 23.36 -8.34
CA THR A 1108 65.75 22.76 -9.02
C THR A 1108 65.28 21.86 -10.17
N THR A 1109 65.82 22.07 -11.37
CA THR A 1109 65.41 21.33 -12.58
C THR A 1109 65.95 19.90 -12.59
N ILE A 1110 65.03 18.92 -12.62
CA ILE A 1110 65.28 17.47 -12.50
C ILE A 1110 65.04 16.67 -13.80
N ALA A 1111 64.23 17.18 -14.75
CA ALA A 1111 64.07 16.51 -16.05
C ALA A 1111 63.56 17.45 -17.15
N TYR A 1112 63.76 17.04 -18.40
CA TYR A 1112 63.17 17.65 -19.59
C TYR A 1112 62.31 16.64 -20.34
N VAL A 1113 61.18 17.08 -20.89
CA VAL A 1113 60.25 16.23 -21.67
C VAL A 1113 59.96 16.92 -23.00
N ASN A 1114 60.17 16.23 -24.12
CA ASN A 1114 59.89 16.80 -25.44
C ASN A 1114 58.41 16.64 -25.83
N SER A 1115 58.01 17.25 -26.95
CA SER A 1115 56.64 17.16 -27.49
C SER A 1115 56.22 15.77 -28.00
N THR A 1116 57.08 14.74 -27.89
CA THR A 1116 56.76 13.33 -28.19
C THR A 1116 56.74 12.45 -26.94
N GLY A 1117 56.68 13.05 -25.74
CA GLY A 1117 56.56 12.33 -24.46
C GLY A 1117 57.84 11.62 -23.98
N SER A 1118 58.98 11.85 -24.63
CA SER A 1118 60.25 11.21 -24.26
C SER A 1118 60.88 11.93 -23.05
N LEU A 1119 61.09 11.18 -21.96
CA LEU A 1119 61.61 11.70 -20.68
C LEU A 1119 63.15 11.65 -20.63
N PHE A 1120 63.79 12.81 -20.50
CA PHE A 1120 65.22 12.92 -20.21
C PHE A 1120 65.42 13.36 -18.75
N ALA A 1121 65.67 12.40 -17.87
CA ALA A 1121 65.96 12.66 -16.47
C ALA A 1121 67.39 13.20 -16.27
N ARG A 1122 67.53 14.28 -15.50
CA ARG A 1122 68.81 14.76 -14.99
C ARG A 1122 69.08 14.10 -13.64
N GLY A 1123 69.80 12.99 -13.68
CA GLY A 1123 70.12 12.23 -12.46
C GLY A 1123 70.94 13.05 -11.46
N SER A 1124 70.51 13.01 -10.20
CA SER A 1124 71.38 13.20 -9.03
C SER A 1124 71.57 11.83 -8.37
N ILE A 1125 72.44 11.02 -8.97
CA ILE A 1125 73.06 9.88 -8.29
C ILE A 1125 73.88 10.45 -7.11
N SER A 1126 73.94 9.74 -5.99
CA SER A 1126 74.88 10.06 -4.91
C SER A 1126 76.31 9.89 -5.42
N GLU A 1127 77.01 11.01 -5.61
CA GLU A 1127 78.38 11.21 -6.09
C GLU A 1127 79.06 10.12 -6.96
N ASP A 1128 79.59 10.58 -8.09
CA ASP A 1128 80.36 9.82 -9.10
C ASP A 1128 79.53 9.06 -10.16
N SER A 1129 80.23 8.43 -11.11
CA SER A 1129 79.96 8.66 -12.53
C SER A 1129 79.49 7.46 -13.34
N SER A 1130 78.88 7.80 -14.48
CA SER A 1130 78.52 6.93 -15.62
C SER A 1130 77.40 5.89 -15.40
N LEU A 1131 76.35 6.00 -16.23
CA LEU A 1131 75.85 4.91 -17.08
C LEU A 1131 74.74 5.41 -18.03
N THR A 1132 75.16 5.97 -19.16
CA THR A 1132 74.27 6.24 -20.29
C THR A 1132 73.94 4.93 -21.03
N GLY A 1133 72.67 4.68 -21.34
CA GLY A 1133 72.28 3.69 -22.35
C GLY A 1133 71.71 2.35 -21.84
N LYS A 1134 70.59 2.39 -21.11
CA LYS A 1134 69.69 1.22 -20.96
C LYS A 1134 68.26 1.60 -21.32
N THR A 1135 67.53 0.66 -21.91
CA THR A 1135 66.10 0.77 -22.29
C THR A 1135 65.20 0.11 -21.24
N SER A 1136 63.88 0.23 -21.42
CA SER A 1136 62.84 -0.08 -20.42
C SER A 1136 62.79 -1.52 -19.89
N SER A 1137 63.41 -2.50 -20.54
CA SER A 1137 63.35 -3.92 -20.17
C SER A 1137 64.28 -4.35 -19.02
N ASN A 1138 64.79 -3.39 -18.23
CA ASN A 1138 65.73 -3.61 -17.14
C ASN A 1138 65.37 -2.78 -15.88
N LEU A 1139 64.08 -2.56 -15.60
CA LEU A 1139 63.64 -1.97 -14.33
C LEU A 1139 63.38 -3.07 -13.28
N GLU A 1140 64.13 -2.99 -12.19
CA GLU A 1140 63.99 -3.79 -10.97
C GLU A 1140 63.27 -2.98 -9.89
N PHE A 1141 62.31 -3.61 -9.19
CA PHE A 1141 61.62 -3.05 -8.04
C PHE A 1141 62.09 -3.73 -6.76
N LYS A 1142 62.70 -2.94 -5.88
CA LYS A 1142 63.25 -3.38 -4.61
C LYS A 1142 62.50 -2.74 -3.44
N ASN A 1143 62.48 -3.40 -2.29
CA ASN A 1143 61.89 -2.85 -1.07
C ASN A 1143 62.85 -1.87 -0.37
N SER A 1144 62.43 -1.32 0.78
CA SER A 1144 63.23 -0.42 1.62
C SER A 1144 64.48 -1.05 2.25
N THR A 1145 64.73 -2.35 2.06
CA THR A 1145 65.97 -3.05 2.42
C THR A 1145 66.72 -3.61 1.19
N ASP A 1146 66.49 -3.01 0.02
CA ASP A 1146 67.10 -3.31 -1.29
C ASP A 1146 66.89 -4.75 -1.82
N ASN A 1147 65.89 -5.47 -1.29
CA ASN A 1147 65.53 -6.81 -1.76
C ASN A 1147 64.57 -6.74 -2.95
N LEU A 1148 64.88 -7.47 -4.03
CA LEU A 1148 64.09 -7.51 -5.27
C LEU A 1148 62.72 -8.17 -5.05
N ILE A 1149 61.65 -7.36 -5.14
CA ILE A 1149 60.26 -7.79 -5.04
C ILE A 1149 59.71 -8.23 -6.42
N GLY A 1150 60.19 -7.59 -7.49
CA GLY A 1150 59.77 -7.89 -8.85
C GLY A 1150 60.51 -7.10 -9.92
N PHE A 1151 60.28 -7.43 -11.18
CA PHE A 1151 60.90 -6.81 -12.35
C PHE A 1151 59.96 -6.89 -13.57
N PHE A 1152 60.19 -6.05 -14.58
CA PHE A 1152 59.55 -6.19 -15.89
C PHE A 1152 60.37 -7.12 -16.79
N ASP A 1153 59.71 -8.09 -17.43
CA ASP A 1153 60.35 -8.93 -18.46
C ASP A 1153 60.55 -8.17 -19.79
N ASN A 1154 61.27 -8.80 -20.73
CA ASN A 1154 61.57 -8.21 -22.04
C ASN A 1154 60.33 -8.00 -22.94
N GLN A 1155 59.16 -8.49 -22.53
CA GLN A 1155 57.86 -8.23 -23.17
C GLN A 1155 57.03 -7.17 -22.41
N GLY A 1156 57.53 -6.61 -21.30
CA GLY A 1156 56.87 -5.57 -20.51
C GLY A 1156 55.89 -6.09 -19.47
N ASN A 1157 55.89 -7.38 -19.13
CA ASN A 1157 55.02 -7.93 -18.09
C ASN A 1157 55.71 -7.90 -16.72
N LEU A 1158 54.96 -7.52 -15.69
CA LEU A 1158 55.47 -7.51 -14.32
C LEU A 1158 55.54 -8.94 -13.75
N LYS A 1159 56.70 -9.33 -13.23
CA LYS A 1159 56.91 -10.57 -12.46
C LYS A 1159 57.18 -10.22 -11.01
N LEU A 1160 56.36 -10.74 -10.10
CA LEU A 1160 56.50 -10.60 -8.65
C LEU A 1160 57.02 -11.90 -8.03
N LYS A 1161 57.87 -11.80 -7.01
CA LYS A 1161 58.48 -12.94 -6.33
C LYS A 1161 57.78 -13.19 -4.99
N GLY A 1162 56.84 -14.14 -4.96
CA GLY A 1162 56.03 -14.43 -3.77
C GLY A 1162 56.82 -15.04 -2.62
N TYR A 1163 56.37 -14.78 -1.38
CA TYR A 1163 56.86 -15.42 -0.16
C TYR A 1163 55.70 -15.72 0.79
N VAL A 1164 55.74 -16.91 1.39
CA VAL A 1164 54.85 -17.36 2.47
C VAL A 1164 55.64 -17.27 3.78
N VAL A 1165 55.05 -16.68 4.83
CA VAL A 1165 55.52 -16.80 6.21
C VAL A 1165 54.31 -16.86 7.15
N GLU A 1166 54.36 -17.75 8.14
CA GLU A 1166 53.30 -18.02 9.11
C GLU A 1166 53.40 -17.12 10.37
N ASN A 1167 52.45 -17.33 11.31
CA ASN A 1167 52.35 -16.82 12.69
C ASN A 1167 51.52 -15.52 12.89
N TYR A 1168 50.33 -15.68 13.50
CA TYR A 1168 49.93 -14.98 14.74
C TYR A 1168 48.63 -15.56 15.36
N PHE A 1169 48.43 -16.88 15.33
CA PHE A 1169 47.18 -17.54 15.76
C PHE A 1169 47.10 -17.84 17.28
N SER A 1170 47.98 -17.25 18.09
CA SER A 1170 48.25 -17.65 19.48
C SER A 1170 47.79 -16.67 20.55
N TYR A 1171 47.26 -15.49 20.20
CA TYR A 1171 46.90 -14.44 21.17
C TYR A 1171 45.40 -14.39 21.57
N ILE A 1172 44.52 -15.10 20.86
CA ILE A 1172 43.06 -15.10 21.14
C ILE A 1172 42.61 -16.34 21.94
N LEU A 1173 43.26 -17.50 21.79
CA LEU A 1173 42.97 -18.69 22.61
C LEU A 1173 43.35 -18.53 24.10
N GLY A 1174 44.16 -17.52 24.46
CA GLY A 1174 44.61 -17.30 25.83
C GLY A 1174 43.53 -16.80 26.80
N LEU A 1175 42.42 -16.23 26.29
CA LEU A 1175 41.34 -15.67 27.13
C LEU A 1175 40.23 -16.68 27.45
N PHE A 1176 39.88 -17.56 26.51
CA PHE A 1176 38.79 -18.53 26.69
C PHE A 1176 39.11 -19.65 27.71
N ASN A 1177 40.40 -19.93 27.96
CA ASN A 1177 40.82 -20.90 28.99
C ASN A 1177 40.75 -20.40 30.44
N LYS A 1178 40.20 -19.20 30.71
CA LYS A 1178 40.02 -18.67 32.08
C LYS A 1178 38.59 -18.80 32.65
N MET A 1179 37.62 -19.26 31.88
CA MET A 1179 36.26 -19.56 32.34
C MET A 1179 35.85 -20.94 31.80
N GLY A 1180 36.30 -21.99 32.49
CA GLY A 1180 36.37 -23.34 31.94
C GLY A 1180 35.02 -24.05 31.82
N LEU A 1181 34.52 -24.16 30.59
CA LEU A 1181 33.56 -25.19 30.16
C LEU A 1181 34.10 -25.85 28.88
N PHE A 1182 34.02 -27.18 28.81
CA PHE A 1182 34.68 -27.98 27.77
C PHE A 1182 33.70 -28.44 26.68
N PHE A 1183 34.08 -28.24 25.42
CA PHE A 1183 33.96 -29.16 24.26
C PHE A 1183 32.57 -29.78 23.92
N ASN A 1184 32.19 -29.89 22.64
CA ASN A 1184 32.92 -30.75 21.71
C ASN A 1184 32.92 -30.30 20.22
N GLN A 1185 33.83 -30.92 19.47
CA GLN A 1185 34.28 -30.55 18.12
C GLN A 1185 33.43 -31.10 16.97
N GLY A 1186 33.53 -30.43 15.82
CA GLY A 1186 33.35 -31.01 14.48
C GLY A 1186 32.32 -30.26 13.63
N LEU A 1187 32.54 -30.04 12.33
CA LEU A 1187 33.74 -30.15 11.47
C LEU A 1187 33.43 -29.42 10.14
N LEU A 1188 34.44 -29.22 9.26
CA LEU A 1188 34.48 -28.53 7.93
C LEU A 1188 35.47 -27.33 7.98
N HIS A 1189 36.57 -27.18 7.20
CA HIS A 1189 37.08 -27.90 6.00
C HIS A 1189 36.11 -27.93 4.81
N GLU A 1190 36.47 -27.75 3.54
CA GLU A 1190 37.52 -27.00 2.81
C GLU A 1190 36.81 -26.67 1.47
N ARG A 1191 36.70 -25.41 1.05
CA ARG A 1191 37.68 -24.58 0.35
C ARG A 1191 37.82 -24.91 -1.14
#